data_AF-A0A7W0YZ01-F1
#
_entry.id   AF-A0A7W0YZ01-F1
#
_cell.length_a   1.000
_cell.length_b   1.000
_cell.length_c   1.000
_cell.angle_alpha   90.00
_cell.angle_beta   90.00
_cell.angle_gamma   90.00
#
_symmetry.space_group_name_H-M   'P 1'
#
loop_
_entity.id
_entity.type
_entity.pdbx_description
1 polymer ?
#
loop_
_entity_poly.entity_id
_entity_poly.type
_entity_poly.pdbx_seq_one_letter_code
_entity_poly.pdbx_strand_id
1 'polypeptide(L)'
;MTVTDDRSTEPASPDAPIAKQVAIGDAEATMRGRRFSADAAFRAAVLVALLAFLGFYVGAGSMVTTLLKVAVAFAISAALFIGANKLFDQAYPRWTVFNTMLGGVIGFTVFLLLDGNRLLRELSPRPWLWAVVGAAALAAVMFLLSAPRQQLARLPLAVAGFCGFGVLTAFATDETVHPGLDWAALLIGTAIGVFVVGGIGMMRGGSAGAEKGAIGGAALGWLIGAWGGADLGAGSVGEALIATVVPAALIGLRIGLGAEVGPTRRRAIDKKARSWIFLVPALTFIAAGLVIPLLRTIYLSFRNDDGSENVGLVNYEDIFTNKNSFNLDNWSAFLTSRLFWIAIGMVGLGIIVGVVSGRRTRQAFEKGEASLAPIFIGLFLISCAVLSTVRGTIFNNIWWVVVVTTLSTAIGLGVAVLADRSKGENIAKSLIFLPMAISFVGAGIIWRFMYIARPESDEQTGVLNSLWVWLGQISTSGAGKAVAVAALALMALGLVLLVRRGLRTKQNTLAGISLGLLLVAGYLIYRFIGPGLGGFTTNEEGVTSSRTILFLQEGPFNNMWLMVVLIWIQSGFAMVILSAAIKAVPTELTEAAKMDGASESQVFWRVTMPQIAPTIGVVVTTLIVTVMKVFDIVKVTTSGDFDTQVVANEMFTRAFGQSKDGLGAALAVVLFVAIIPVMYLNIRRMQRARI
;
A
#
# COMPACT_ATOMS: atom_id res chain seq x y z
N MET A 1 16.40 24.89 -78.94
CA MET A 1 16.46 26.18 -78.23
C MET A 1 17.19 25.95 -76.92
N THR A 2 18.35 26.59 -76.79
CA THR A 2 19.14 26.85 -75.58
C THR A 2 18.24 27.35 -74.43
N VAL A 3 18.50 27.07 -73.14
CA VAL A 3 19.51 27.75 -72.30
C VAL A 3 19.62 27.04 -70.92
N THR A 4 20.88 26.62 -70.63
CA THR A 4 21.63 26.46 -69.35
C THR A 4 21.07 25.67 -68.16
N ASP A 5 21.75 24.55 -67.86
CA ASP A 5 22.05 24.15 -66.47
C ASP A 5 23.55 23.86 -66.39
N ASP A 6 24.24 24.58 -65.50
CA ASP A 6 25.66 24.47 -65.19
C ASP A 6 25.76 24.14 -63.72
N ARG A 7 26.37 23.00 -63.39
CA ARG A 7 27.24 22.85 -62.22
C ARG A 7 28.00 21.53 -62.27
N SER A 8 29.30 21.70 -62.44
CA SER A 8 30.34 20.71 -62.21
C SER A 8 30.78 20.72 -60.73
N THR A 9 30.88 19.52 -60.16
CA THR A 9 31.86 19.01 -59.18
C THR A 9 32.56 19.97 -58.19
N GLU A 10 32.38 19.72 -56.89
CA GLU A 10 33.39 19.93 -55.83
C GLU A 10 33.44 18.70 -54.88
N PRO A 11 34.62 18.30 -54.36
CA PRO A 11 34.80 17.05 -53.61
C PRO A 11 34.60 17.21 -52.09
N ALA A 12 34.32 16.09 -51.43
CA ALA A 12 33.99 15.97 -50.00
C ALA A 12 35.10 16.47 -49.04
N SER A 13 34.71 17.24 -48.02
CA SER A 13 35.56 17.68 -46.90
C SER A 13 35.68 16.57 -45.80
N PRO A 14 36.86 16.36 -45.18
CA PRO A 14 37.09 15.30 -44.19
C PRO A 14 36.85 15.71 -42.72
N ASP A 15 36.20 16.83 -42.42
CA ASP A 15 36.21 17.40 -41.06
C ASP A 15 34.95 17.18 -40.21
N ALA A 16 33.96 16.46 -40.73
CA ALA A 16 32.71 16.20 -40.00
C ALA A 16 32.81 15.35 -38.71
N PRO A 17 33.74 14.39 -38.53
CA PRO A 17 33.80 13.60 -37.30
C PRO A 17 34.59 14.28 -36.16
N ILE A 18 35.48 15.23 -36.47
CA ILE A 18 36.32 15.91 -35.48
C ILE A 18 35.53 17.01 -34.75
N ALA A 19 34.72 17.80 -35.47
CA ALA A 19 33.89 18.84 -34.86
C ALA A 19 32.85 18.27 -33.88
N LYS A 20 32.33 17.05 -34.14
CA LYS A 20 31.41 16.36 -33.23
C LYS A 20 32.11 15.80 -31.99
N GLN A 21 33.35 15.32 -32.11
CA GLN A 21 34.14 14.86 -30.97
C GLN A 21 34.64 16.02 -30.09
N VAL A 22 35.01 17.16 -30.69
CA VAL A 22 35.37 18.38 -29.94
C VAL A 22 34.15 18.97 -29.23
N ALA A 23 32.98 19.01 -29.86
CA ALA A 23 31.74 19.47 -29.21
C ALA A 23 31.26 18.54 -28.07
N ILE A 24 31.49 17.22 -28.17
CA ILE A 24 31.20 16.26 -27.09
C ILE A 24 32.25 16.36 -25.97
N GLY A 25 33.53 16.56 -26.31
CA GLY A 25 34.61 16.81 -25.35
C GLY A 25 34.45 18.12 -24.60
N ASP A 26 34.00 19.18 -25.27
CA ASP A 26 33.69 20.48 -24.67
C ASP A 26 32.38 20.45 -23.89
N ALA A 27 31.37 19.69 -24.32
CA ALA A 27 30.18 19.44 -23.51
C ALA A 27 30.50 18.62 -22.24
N GLU A 28 31.38 17.62 -22.32
CA GLU A 28 31.90 16.89 -21.15
C GLU A 28 32.80 17.76 -20.26
N ALA A 29 33.58 18.68 -20.82
CA ALA A 29 34.40 19.64 -20.07
C ALA A 29 33.53 20.71 -19.38
N THR A 30 32.47 21.18 -20.04
CA THR A 30 31.49 22.14 -19.49
C THR A 30 30.61 21.47 -18.42
N MET A 31 30.29 20.18 -18.59
CA MET A 31 29.65 19.35 -17.55
C MET A 31 30.58 19.03 -16.37
N ARG A 32 31.90 18.91 -16.60
CA ARG A 32 32.90 18.82 -15.53
C ARG A 32 33.07 20.16 -14.79
N GLY A 33 32.94 21.29 -15.48
CA GLY A 33 33.02 22.64 -14.92
C GLY A 33 31.80 23.07 -14.09
N ARG A 34 30.63 22.45 -14.31
CA ARG A 34 29.43 22.57 -13.45
C ARG A 34 29.24 21.36 -12.53
N ARG A 35 30.33 20.77 -12.04
CA ARG A 35 30.24 20.04 -10.78
C ARG A 35 29.88 21.05 -9.71
N PHE A 36 28.59 21.17 -9.39
CA PHE A 36 28.18 21.53 -8.03
C PHE A 36 28.99 20.60 -7.14
N SER A 37 30.10 21.10 -6.59
CA SER A 37 31.05 20.19 -5.96
C SER A 37 30.27 19.56 -4.82
N ALA A 38 30.40 18.25 -4.64
CA ALA A 38 29.73 17.58 -3.53
C ALA A 38 30.10 18.25 -2.19
N ASP A 39 31.18 19.04 -2.13
CA ASP A 39 31.51 19.95 -1.03
C ASP A 39 30.58 21.15 -0.91
N ALA A 40 30.25 21.85 -2.00
CA ALA A 40 29.27 22.94 -1.98
C ALA A 40 27.87 22.45 -1.60
N ALA A 41 27.43 21.32 -2.15
CA ALA A 41 26.13 20.71 -1.81
C ALA A 41 26.09 20.23 -0.34
N PHE A 42 27.17 19.63 0.16
CA PHE A 42 27.28 19.22 1.57
C PHE A 42 27.27 20.42 2.52
N ARG A 43 28.05 21.48 2.21
CA ARG A 43 28.07 22.71 3.01
C ARG A 43 26.70 23.39 3.02
N ALA A 44 26.02 23.43 1.88
CA ALA A 44 24.66 23.96 1.79
C ALA A 44 23.66 23.12 2.61
N ALA A 45 23.71 21.80 2.53
CA ALA A 45 22.85 20.91 3.33
C ALA A 45 23.08 21.09 4.84
N VAL A 46 24.34 21.18 5.28
CA VAL A 46 24.69 21.43 6.69
C VAL A 46 24.22 22.82 7.14
N LEU A 47 24.38 23.85 6.30
CA LEU A 47 23.93 25.21 6.59
C LEU A 47 22.39 25.28 6.71
N VAL A 48 21.65 24.60 5.82
CA VAL A 48 20.18 24.53 5.89
C VAL A 48 19.72 23.79 7.14
N ALA A 49 20.38 22.69 7.51
CA ALA A 49 20.09 21.97 8.76
C ALA A 49 20.33 22.85 9.99
N LEU A 50 21.43 23.62 10.01
CA LEU A 50 21.75 24.56 11.10
C LEU A 50 20.77 25.74 11.19
N LEU A 51 20.44 26.37 10.05
CA LEU A 51 19.51 27.50 10.00
C LEU A 51 18.09 27.09 10.42
N ALA A 52 17.65 25.89 10.04
CA ALA A 52 16.33 25.41 10.43
C ALA A 52 16.29 24.83 11.86
N PHE A 53 17.43 24.34 12.41
CA PHE A 53 17.60 24.08 13.84
C PHE A 53 17.55 25.37 14.68
N LEU A 54 18.14 26.47 14.18
CA LEU A 54 18.00 27.80 14.77
C LEU A 54 16.54 28.29 14.70
N GLY A 55 15.84 28.07 13.58
CA GLY A 55 14.42 28.38 13.44
C GLY A 55 13.50 27.59 14.38
N PHE A 56 13.88 26.36 14.76
CA PHE A 56 13.17 25.55 15.76
C PHE A 56 13.18 26.19 17.16
N TYR A 57 14.23 26.93 17.50
CA TYR A 57 14.36 27.63 18.78
C TYR A 57 13.64 28.99 18.83
N VAL A 58 13.21 29.53 17.68
CA VAL A 58 12.66 30.90 17.57
C VAL A 58 11.12 30.95 17.71
N GLY A 59 10.44 29.84 18.01
CA GLY A 59 9.02 29.89 18.42
C GLY A 59 8.04 30.29 17.31
N ALA A 60 8.11 29.62 16.15
CA ALA A 60 7.11 29.79 15.09
C ALA A 60 5.87 28.90 15.31
N GLY A 61 4.73 29.24 14.67
CA GLY A 61 3.49 28.45 14.72
C GLY A 61 3.63 27.00 14.25
N SER A 62 2.64 26.14 14.56
CA SER A 62 2.69 24.69 14.35
C SER A 62 2.94 24.25 12.88
N MET A 63 2.47 25.01 11.90
CA MET A 63 2.69 24.71 10.48
C MET A 63 4.13 25.04 10.03
N VAL A 64 4.66 26.19 10.45
CA VAL A 64 6.04 26.62 10.11
C VAL A 64 7.05 25.70 10.77
N THR A 65 6.83 25.31 12.02
CA THR A 65 7.68 24.32 12.70
C THR A 65 7.62 22.95 12.03
N THR A 66 6.46 22.53 11.49
CA THR A 66 6.35 21.28 10.73
C THR A 66 7.12 21.35 9.41
N LEU A 67 6.96 22.43 8.64
CA LEU A 67 7.71 22.63 7.39
C LEU A 67 9.23 22.72 7.64
N LEU A 68 9.65 23.40 8.70
CA LEU A 68 11.06 23.45 9.11
C LEU A 68 11.59 22.07 9.51
N LYS A 69 10.82 21.26 10.26
CA LYS A 69 11.21 19.88 10.59
C LYS A 69 11.39 19.03 9.33
N VAL A 70 10.49 19.16 8.35
CA VAL A 70 10.63 18.46 7.06
C VAL A 70 11.89 18.91 6.33
N ALA A 71 12.14 20.23 6.25
CA ALA A 71 13.33 20.77 5.60
C ALA A 71 14.64 20.31 6.31
N VAL A 72 14.68 20.33 7.64
CA VAL A 72 15.80 19.80 8.44
C VAL A 72 16.01 18.33 8.16
N ALA A 73 14.95 17.53 8.19
CA ALA A 73 15.04 16.08 7.94
C ALA A 73 15.59 15.79 6.54
N PHE A 74 15.14 16.52 5.52
CA PHE A 74 15.69 16.43 4.17
C PHE A 74 17.16 16.84 4.11
N ALA A 75 17.53 17.95 4.74
CA ALA A 75 18.89 18.46 4.76
C ALA A 75 19.87 17.51 5.48
N ILE A 76 19.47 16.97 6.63
CA ILE A 76 20.23 15.96 7.39
C ILE A 76 20.37 14.68 6.56
N SER A 77 19.28 14.20 5.95
CA SER A 77 19.30 13.01 5.09
C SER A 77 20.27 13.19 3.91
N ALA A 78 20.21 14.35 3.24
CA ALA A 78 21.14 14.69 2.17
C ALA A 78 22.59 14.79 2.65
N ALA A 79 22.84 15.41 3.82
CA ALA A 79 24.17 15.54 4.40
C ALA A 79 24.76 14.17 4.78
N LEU A 80 23.98 13.30 5.43
CA LEU A 80 24.36 11.92 5.75
C LEU A 80 24.67 11.13 4.47
N PHE A 81 23.84 11.30 3.45
CA PHE A 81 24.02 10.64 2.16
C PHE A 81 25.33 11.06 1.46
N ILE A 82 25.55 12.37 1.31
CA ILE A 82 26.75 12.91 0.68
C ILE A 82 27.99 12.57 1.52
N GLY A 83 27.88 12.67 2.84
CA GLY A 83 28.94 12.33 3.79
C GLY A 83 29.35 10.85 3.71
N ALA A 84 28.38 9.94 3.67
CA ALA A 84 28.65 8.51 3.49
C ALA A 84 29.36 8.26 2.16
N ASN A 85 28.90 8.83 1.06
CA ASN A 85 29.55 8.62 -0.24
C ASN A 85 31.01 9.11 -0.24
N LYS A 86 31.26 10.31 0.32
CA LYS A 86 32.63 10.85 0.46
C LYS A 86 33.52 10.02 1.37
N LEU A 87 32.96 9.49 2.46
CA LEU A 87 33.67 8.58 3.36
C LEU A 87 34.16 7.35 2.60
N PHE A 88 33.27 6.68 1.86
CA PHE A 88 33.61 5.47 1.12
C PHE A 88 34.53 5.72 -0.06
N ASP A 89 34.48 6.90 -0.70
CA ASP A 89 35.47 7.30 -1.71
C ASP A 89 36.90 7.36 -1.14
N GLN A 90 37.10 7.47 0.18
CA GLN A 90 38.42 7.38 0.81
C GLN A 90 38.95 5.94 0.92
N ALA A 91 38.10 4.91 0.76
CA ALA A 91 38.48 3.51 0.98
C ALA A 91 39.63 3.05 0.05
N TYR A 92 39.69 3.56 -1.17
CA TYR A 92 40.77 3.27 -2.11
C TYR A 92 42.02 4.14 -1.89
N PRO A 93 41.94 5.49 -1.94
CA PRO A 93 43.12 6.35 -1.87
C PRO A 93 43.72 6.51 -0.47
N ARG A 94 42.91 6.44 0.60
CA ARG A 94 43.33 6.73 1.99
C ARG A 94 42.72 5.74 2.99
N TRP A 95 43.16 4.49 2.93
CA TRP A 95 42.65 3.39 3.77
C TRP A 95 42.67 3.66 5.28
N THR A 96 43.74 4.26 5.79
CA THR A 96 43.86 4.66 7.21
C THR A 96 42.79 5.66 7.60
N VAL A 97 42.57 6.69 6.77
CA VAL A 97 41.55 7.72 7.00
C VAL A 97 40.15 7.10 6.94
N PHE A 98 39.90 6.26 5.94
CA PHE A 98 38.64 5.53 5.80
C PHE A 98 38.32 4.67 7.04
N ASN A 99 39.25 3.82 7.49
CA ASN A 99 39.02 2.96 8.66
C ASN A 99 38.81 3.77 9.94
N THR A 100 39.59 4.83 10.13
CA THR A 100 39.48 5.70 11.31
C THR A 100 38.12 6.41 11.35
N MET A 101 37.72 7.00 10.23
CA MET A 101 36.41 7.67 10.12
C MET A 101 35.26 6.67 10.24
N LEU A 102 35.37 5.48 9.65
CA LEU A 102 34.36 4.42 9.78
C LEU A 102 34.22 3.97 11.24
N GLY A 103 35.33 3.75 11.94
CA GLY A 103 35.34 3.47 13.38
C GLY A 103 34.69 4.57 14.19
N GLY A 104 35.03 5.83 13.90
CA GLY A 104 34.43 6.99 14.56
C GLY A 104 32.92 7.09 14.35
N VAL A 105 32.44 6.90 13.11
CA VAL A 105 31.01 6.91 12.79
C VAL A 105 30.28 5.78 13.52
N ILE A 106 30.83 4.55 13.49
CA ILE A 106 30.21 3.41 14.19
C ILE A 106 30.16 3.67 15.70
N GLY A 107 31.26 4.13 16.31
CA GLY A 107 31.33 4.41 17.74
C GLY A 107 30.37 5.53 18.16
N PHE A 108 30.31 6.60 17.36
CA PHE A 108 29.35 7.68 17.53
C PHE A 108 27.90 7.18 17.49
N THR A 109 27.55 6.40 16.47
CA THR A 109 26.18 5.88 16.30
C THR A 109 25.79 4.94 17.42
N VAL A 110 26.66 4.02 17.85
CA VAL A 110 26.38 3.09 18.95
C VAL A 110 26.07 3.85 20.23
N PHE A 111 26.94 4.78 20.64
CA PHE A 111 26.73 5.53 21.88
C PHE A 111 25.57 6.53 21.78
N LEU A 112 25.30 7.09 20.60
CA LEU A 112 24.12 7.94 20.38
C LEU A 112 22.80 7.14 20.48
N LEU A 113 22.79 5.88 20.06
CA LEU A 113 21.64 5.00 20.25
C LEU A 113 21.44 4.65 21.73
N LEU A 114 22.52 4.36 22.45
CA LEU A 114 22.46 4.11 23.90
C LEU A 114 21.98 5.34 24.66
N ASP A 115 22.50 6.53 24.33
CA ASP A 115 22.10 7.82 24.91
C ASP A 115 20.63 8.16 24.59
N GLY A 116 20.22 8.01 23.32
CA GLY A 116 18.85 8.27 22.88
C GLY A 116 17.81 7.36 23.56
N ASN A 117 18.23 6.17 23.98
CA ASN A 117 17.42 5.23 24.76
C ASN A 117 17.60 5.39 26.29
N ARG A 118 18.35 6.40 26.74
CA ARG A 118 18.63 6.69 28.16
C ARG A 118 19.28 5.51 28.90
N LEU A 119 20.16 4.77 28.22
CA LEU A 119 20.85 3.61 28.78
C LEU A 119 22.24 3.95 29.33
N LEU A 120 22.71 5.18 29.11
CA LEU A 120 24.00 5.66 29.57
C LEU A 120 23.86 6.45 30.85
N ARG A 121 24.90 6.43 31.69
CA ARG A 121 25.02 7.27 32.88
C ARG A 121 24.92 8.74 32.51
N GLU A 122 24.12 9.51 33.24
CA GLU A 122 23.92 10.94 32.98
C GLU A 122 25.22 11.75 33.19
N LEU A 123 25.80 12.25 32.10
CA LEU A 123 26.87 13.24 32.12
C LEU A 123 26.27 14.65 32.03
N SER A 124 25.90 15.23 33.17
CA SER A 124 25.49 16.63 33.24
C SER A 124 26.70 17.55 32.98
N PRO A 125 26.60 18.56 32.09
CA PRO A 125 25.40 19.10 31.42
C PRO A 125 25.21 18.68 29.95
N ARG A 126 25.91 17.66 29.43
CA ARG A 126 25.93 17.34 27.98
C ARG A 126 25.91 15.82 27.71
N PRO A 127 24.71 15.20 27.57
CA PRO A 127 24.56 13.75 27.37
C PRO A 127 25.25 13.21 26.10
N TRP A 128 25.30 14.02 25.02
CA TRP A 128 25.96 13.67 23.77
C TRP A 128 27.49 13.48 23.86
N LEU A 129 28.12 13.84 24.98
CA LEU A 129 29.58 13.65 25.18
C LEU A 129 29.96 12.17 25.10
N TRP A 130 29.12 11.28 25.59
CA TRP A 130 29.34 9.84 25.48
C TRP A 130 29.45 9.37 24.02
N ALA A 131 28.65 9.96 23.11
CA ALA A 131 28.75 9.67 21.68
C ALA A 131 30.12 10.09 21.10
N VAL A 132 30.69 11.21 21.57
CA VAL A 132 32.04 11.65 21.18
C VAL A 132 33.11 10.73 21.74
N VAL A 133 32.99 10.30 22.99
CA VAL A 133 33.92 9.37 23.64
C VAL A 133 33.91 8.02 22.93
N GLY A 134 32.73 7.47 22.62
CA GLY A 134 32.57 6.24 21.85
C GLY A 134 33.17 6.36 20.45
N ALA A 135 32.94 7.50 19.77
CA ALA A 135 33.55 7.79 18.47
C ALA A 135 35.08 7.80 18.53
N ALA A 136 35.67 8.51 19.49
CA ALA A 136 37.11 8.63 19.66
C ALA A 136 37.75 7.27 19.98
N ALA A 137 37.14 6.50 20.88
CA ALA A 137 37.62 5.18 21.28
C ALA A 137 37.67 4.22 20.09
N LEU A 138 36.57 4.08 19.34
CA LEU A 138 36.54 3.15 18.21
C LEU A 138 37.33 3.65 17.00
N ALA A 139 37.42 4.97 16.79
CA ALA A 139 38.32 5.56 15.79
C ALA A 139 39.79 5.24 16.10
N ALA A 140 40.22 5.34 17.36
CA ALA A 140 41.58 5.02 17.78
C ALA A 140 41.91 3.53 17.54
N VAL A 141 40.99 2.62 17.89
CA VAL A 141 41.13 1.18 17.62
C VAL A 141 41.28 0.92 16.13
N MET A 142 40.43 1.51 15.30
CA MET A 142 40.45 1.31 13.85
C MET A 142 41.66 1.97 13.17
N PHE A 143 42.15 3.10 13.69
CA PHE A 143 43.39 3.73 13.26
C PHE A 143 44.59 2.81 13.50
N LEU A 144 44.71 2.27 14.72
CA LEU A 144 45.80 1.36 15.10
C LEU A 144 45.80 0.08 14.23
N LEU A 145 44.62 -0.42 13.87
CA LEU A 145 44.45 -1.59 13.01
C LEU A 145 44.68 -1.33 11.52
N SER A 146 44.82 -0.06 11.12
CA SER A 146 45.03 0.32 9.72
C SER A 146 46.50 0.37 9.30
N ALA A 147 47.43 0.38 10.27
CA ALA A 147 48.86 0.32 10.00
C ALA A 147 49.26 -1.05 9.41
N PRO A 148 50.13 -1.10 8.39
CA PRO A 148 50.66 -2.36 7.86
C PRO A 148 51.49 -3.04 8.96
N ARG A 149 51.03 -4.20 9.42
CA ARG A 149 51.63 -4.97 10.52
C ARG A 149 51.47 -6.45 10.21
N GLN A 150 52.53 -7.21 10.46
CA GLN A 150 52.47 -8.68 10.38
C GLN A 150 51.28 -9.22 11.20
N GLN A 151 50.64 -10.27 10.70
CA GLN A 151 49.39 -10.82 11.26
C GLN A 151 49.49 -11.13 12.76
N LEU A 152 50.67 -11.59 13.23
CA LEU A 152 50.99 -11.87 14.63
C LEU A 152 50.83 -10.64 15.55
N ALA A 153 51.08 -9.42 15.07
CA ALA A 153 50.96 -8.19 15.85
C ALA A 153 49.56 -7.54 15.75
N ARG A 154 48.77 -7.94 14.74
CA ARG A 154 47.44 -7.35 14.47
C ARG A 154 46.33 -7.99 15.29
N LEU A 155 46.40 -9.32 15.49
CA LEU A 155 45.43 -10.07 16.28
C LEU A 155 45.30 -9.60 17.74
N PRO A 156 46.38 -9.53 18.55
CA PRO A 156 46.28 -9.10 19.94
C PRO A 156 45.82 -7.64 20.05
N LEU A 157 46.25 -6.79 19.12
CA LEU A 157 45.83 -5.39 19.06
C LEU A 157 44.33 -5.24 18.78
N ALA A 158 43.78 -6.06 17.87
CA ALA A 158 42.36 -6.03 17.54
C ALA A 158 41.52 -6.49 18.72
N VAL A 159 41.88 -7.63 19.33
CA VAL A 159 41.17 -8.15 20.49
C VAL A 159 41.24 -7.16 21.65
N ALA A 160 42.44 -6.67 22.02
CA ALA A 160 42.60 -5.71 23.10
C ALA A 160 41.85 -4.39 22.85
N GLY A 161 41.92 -3.85 21.63
CA GLY A 161 41.24 -2.61 21.27
C GLY A 161 39.71 -2.72 21.35
N PHE A 162 39.12 -3.79 20.82
CA PHE A 162 37.68 -4.01 20.91
C PHE A 162 37.24 -4.38 22.32
N CYS A 163 38.01 -5.17 23.07
CA CYS A 163 37.74 -5.41 24.50
C CYS A 163 37.73 -4.10 25.29
N GLY A 164 38.69 -3.20 25.05
CA GLY A 164 38.71 -1.87 25.66
C GLY A 164 37.48 -1.05 25.32
N PHE A 165 36.99 -1.13 24.08
CA PHE A 165 35.72 -0.53 23.68
C PHE A 165 34.51 -1.15 24.41
N GLY A 166 34.48 -2.48 24.57
CA GLY A 166 33.45 -3.18 25.34
C GLY A 166 33.45 -2.79 26.82
N VAL A 167 34.63 -2.71 27.44
CA VAL A 167 34.81 -2.23 28.82
C VAL A 167 34.26 -0.81 28.96
N LEU A 168 34.62 0.09 28.04
CA LEU A 168 34.09 1.45 28.00
C LEU A 168 32.56 1.45 27.92
N THR A 169 31.97 0.61 27.09
CA THR A 169 30.50 0.50 26.97
C THR A 169 29.87 0.03 28.29
N ALA A 170 30.40 -1.01 28.95
CA ALA A 170 29.87 -1.48 30.24
C ALA A 170 29.94 -0.42 31.34
N PHE A 171 31.03 0.34 31.41
CA PHE A 171 31.16 1.43 32.39
C PHE A 171 30.31 2.65 32.06
N ALA A 172 30.06 2.90 30.77
CA ALA A 172 29.20 3.99 30.34
C ALA A 172 27.71 3.70 30.57
N THR A 173 27.30 2.43 30.59
CA THR A 173 25.91 2.05 30.86
C THR A 173 25.49 2.27 32.30
N ASP A 174 24.27 2.75 32.47
CA ASP A 174 23.65 2.97 33.78
C ASP A 174 23.42 1.64 34.51
N GLU A 175 23.53 1.65 35.84
CA GLU A 175 23.40 0.46 36.68
C GLU A 175 21.99 -0.14 36.61
N THR A 176 20.98 0.69 36.35
CA THR A 176 19.58 0.26 36.15
C THR A 176 19.34 -0.59 34.90
N VAL A 177 20.33 -0.70 34.02
CA VAL A 177 20.22 -1.41 32.73
C VAL A 177 21.22 -2.58 32.63
N HIS A 178 21.92 -2.92 33.72
CA HIS A 178 22.86 -4.03 33.68
C HIS A 178 22.10 -5.37 33.53
N PRO A 179 22.41 -6.19 32.52
CA PRO A 179 21.66 -7.42 32.26
C PRO A 179 21.99 -8.51 33.29
N GLY A 180 20.96 -9.10 33.91
CA GLY A 180 21.12 -10.34 34.67
C GLY A 180 21.29 -11.53 33.71
N LEU A 181 22.50 -12.08 33.61
CA LEU A 181 22.82 -13.03 32.54
C LEU A 181 22.18 -14.40 32.76
N ASP A 182 21.19 -14.74 31.91
CA ASP A 182 20.75 -16.13 31.73
C ASP A 182 21.69 -16.87 30.76
N TRP A 183 22.41 -17.84 31.31
CA TRP A 183 23.32 -18.69 30.54
C TRP A 183 22.61 -19.52 29.45
N ALA A 184 21.35 -19.91 29.66
CA ALA A 184 20.59 -20.66 28.66
C ALA A 184 20.28 -19.78 27.45
N ALA A 185 19.73 -18.58 27.66
CA ALA A 185 19.49 -17.60 26.61
C ALA A 185 20.78 -17.21 25.85
N LEU A 186 21.90 -17.05 26.55
CA LEU A 186 23.22 -16.75 25.94
C LEU A 186 23.70 -17.87 25.02
N LEU A 187 23.65 -19.12 25.48
CA LEU A 187 24.11 -20.27 24.70
C LEU A 187 23.20 -20.52 23.49
N ILE A 188 21.88 -20.42 23.66
CA ILE A 188 20.91 -20.54 22.58
C ILE A 188 21.11 -19.43 21.55
N GLY A 189 21.19 -18.17 22.01
CA GLY A 189 21.41 -17.01 21.14
C GLY A 189 22.70 -17.14 20.34
N THR A 190 23.79 -17.54 21.00
CA THR A 190 25.10 -17.77 20.36
C THR A 190 25.04 -18.92 19.35
N ALA A 191 24.41 -20.05 19.68
CA ALA A 191 24.27 -21.18 18.78
C ALA A 191 23.45 -20.84 17.53
N ILE A 192 22.33 -20.12 17.70
CA ILE A 192 21.51 -19.63 16.58
C ILE A 192 22.32 -18.67 15.72
N GLY A 193 23.02 -17.72 16.34
CA GLY A 193 23.86 -16.75 15.63
C GLY A 193 24.96 -17.44 14.81
N VAL A 194 25.67 -18.40 15.39
CA VAL A 194 26.69 -19.21 14.71
C VAL A 194 26.09 -19.97 13.54
N PHE A 195 24.95 -20.64 13.73
CA PHE A 195 24.31 -21.44 12.69
C PHE A 195 23.83 -20.57 11.52
N VAL A 196 23.15 -19.45 11.81
CA VAL A 196 22.57 -18.56 10.79
C VAL A 196 23.68 -17.82 10.04
N VAL A 197 24.57 -17.12 10.74
CA VAL A 197 25.61 -16.30 10.09
C VAL A 197 26.73 -17.17 9.52
N GLY A 198 27.05 -18.30 10.17
CA GLY A 198 27.95 -19.33 9.64
C GLY A 198 27.40 -19.98 8.37
N GLY A 199 26.11 -20.35 8.34
CA GLY A 199 25.44 -20.90 7.15
C GLY A 199 25.44 -19.91 5.98
N ILE A 200 25.14 -18.62 6.23
CA ILE A 200 25.25 -17.56 5.20
C ILE A 200 26.70 -17.41 4.73
N GLY A 201 27.67 -17.52 5.64
CA GLY A 201 29.10 -17.51 5.33
C GLY A 201 29.50 -18.67 4.42
N MET A 202 28.99 -19.87 4.71
CA MET A 202 29.20 -21.09 3.94
C MET A 202 28.68 -20.95 2.51
N MET A 203 27.47 -20.42 2.33
CA MET A 203 26.87 -20.19 1.01
C MET A 203 27.67 -19.21 0.14
N ARG A 204 28.40 -18.26 0.76
CA ARG A 204 29.14 -17.20 0.05
C ARG A 204 30.62 -17.49 -0.15
N GLY A 205 31.22 -18.36 0.66
CA GLY A 205 32.67 -18.52 0.71
C GLY A 205 33.16 -19.89 1.19
N GLY A 206 32.32 -20.93 1.16
CA GLY A 206 32.70 -22.29 1.57
C GLY A 206 33.11 -22.37 3.04
N SER A 207 34.02 -23.28 3.39
CA SER A 207 34.49 -23.50 4.76
C SER A 207 35.12 -22.25 5.39
N ALA A 208 35.98 -21.53 4.66
CA ALA A 208 36.60 -20.29 5.13
C ALA A 208 35.59 -19.14 5.32
N GLY A 209 34.47 -19.19 4.59
CA GLY A 209 33.33 -18.30 4.80
C GLY A 209 32.52 -18.68 6.04
N ALA A 210 32.35 -19.98 6.29
CA ALA A 210 31.63 -20.53 7.44
C ALA A 210 32.32 -20.17 8.76
N GLU A 211 33.65 -20.30 8.85
CA GLU A 211 34.43 -19.94 10.06
C GLU A 211 34.29 -18.44 10.40
N LYS A 212 34.48 -17.57 9.41
CA LYS A 212 34.34 -16.11 9.60
C LYS A 212 32.90 -15.72 9.94
N GLY A 213 31.94 -16.42 9.33
CA GLY A 213 30.51 -16.29 9.61
C GLY A 213 30.18 -16.70 11.04
N ALA A 214 30.68 -17.84 11.50
CA ALA A 214 30.47 -18.38 12.84
C ALA A 214 30.99 -17.44 13.93
N ILE A 215 32.20 -16.90 13.81
CA ILE A 215 32.74 -15.95 14.81
C ILE A 215 31.88 -14.69 14.92
N GLY A 216 31.43 -14.13 13.79
CA GLY A 216 30.53 -12.97 13.83
C GLY A 216 29.11 -13.30 14.27
N GLY A 217 28.65 -14.51 13.95
CA GLY A 217 27.39 -15.07 14.42
C GLY A 217 27.38 -15.26 15.93
N ALA A 218 28.47 -15.77 16.50
CA ALA A 218 28.66 -15.89 17.93
C ALA A 218 28.60 -14.53 18.62
N ALA A 219 29.29 -13.51 18.08
CA ALA A 219 29.25 -12.15 18.64
C ALA A 219 27.83 -11.55 18.63
N LEU A 220 27.11 -11.69 17.51
CA LEU A 220 25.75 -11.16 17.37
C LEU A 220 24.75 -11.94 18.24
N GLY A 221 24.84 -13.27 18.24
CA GLY A 221 24.03 -14.15 19.07
C GLY A 221 24.24 -13.92 20.56
N TRP A 222 25.49 -13.66 20.98
CA TRP A 222 25.82 -13.29 22.34
C TRP A 222 25.17 -11.96 22.75
N LEU A 223 25.24 -10.93 21.91
CA LEU A 223 24.58 -9.65 22.18
C LEU A 223 23.07 -9.81 22.33
N ILE A 224 22.44 -10.59 21.46
CA ILE A 224 21.00 -10.86 21.52
C ILE A 224 20.63 -11.64 22.78
N GLY A 225 21.39 -12.68 23.13
CA GLY A 225 21.15 -13.44 24.35
C GLY A 225 21.36 -12.60 25.62
N ALA A 226 22.42 -11.79 25.65
CA ALA A 226 22.80 -11.00 26.82
C ALA A 226 21.87 -9.82 27.08
N TRP A 227 21.37 -9.15 26.03
CA TRP A 227 20.56 -7.92 26.17
C TRP A 227 19.09 -8.10 25.81
N GLY A 228 18.75 -9.13 25.03
CA GLY A 228 17.39 -9.39 24.57
C GLY A 228 16.63 -10.44 25.38
N GLY A 229 17.34 -11.34 26.08
CA GLY A 229 16.74 -12.39 26.92
C GLY A 229 16.93 -12.18 28.43
N ALA A 230 17.68 -11.15 28.83
CA ALA A 230 18.01 -10.88 30.23
C ALA A 230 17.04 -9.88 30.87
N ASP A 231 16.78 -10.06 32.16
CA ASP A 231 16.11 -9.05 32.98
C ASP A 231 17.07 -7.88 33.22
N LEU A 232 16.74 -6.73 32.63
CA LEU A 232 17.55 -5.51 32.72
C LEU A 232 17.40 -4.88 34.12
N GLY A 233 18.53 -4.52 34.73
CA GLY A 233 18.59 -3.90 36.06
C GLY A 233 18.73 -4.89 37.22
N ALA A 234 18.72 -6.19 36.95
CA ALA A 234 19.01 -7.24 37.93
C ALA A 234 20.51 -7.62 37.98
N GLY A 235 21.30 -7.21 36.98
CA GLY A 235 22.68 -7.63 36.82
C GLY A 235 23.72 -6.74 37.51
N SER A 236 24.90 -7.31 37.76
CA SER A 236 26.07 -6.61 38.29
C SER A 236 26.92 -5.96 37.19
N VAL A 237 27.83 -5.05 37.57
CA VAL A 237 28.85 -4.47 36.67
C VAL A 237 29.70 -5.57 36.00
N GLY A 238 29.96 -6.67 36.72
CA GLY A 238 30.70 -7.82 36.18
C GLY A 238 29.94 -8.51 35.04
N GLU A 239 28.62 -8.63 35.16
CA GLU A 239 27.76 -9.21 34.13
C GLU A 239 27.62 -8.27 32.92
N ALA A 240 27.52 -6.97 33.13
CA ALA A 240 27.59 -5.98 32.06
C ALA A 240 28.93 -6.00 31.30
N LEU A 241 30.05 -6.22 32.02
CA LEU A 241 31.36 -6.43 31.41
C LEU A 241 31.39 -7.69 30.55
N ILE A 242 30.88 -8.82 31.05
CA ILE A 242 30.80 -10.07 30.27
C ILE A 242 29.90 -9.89 29.04
N ALA A 243 28.76 -9.22 29.20
CA ALA A 243 27.78 -8.97 28.13
C ALA A 243 28.34 -8.14 26.97
N THR A 244 29.32 -7.27 27.23
CA THR A 244 29.86 -6.32 26.23
C THR A 244 31.27 -6.70 25.75
N VAL A 245 32.13 -7.19 26.63
CA VAL A 245 33.53 -7.52 26.32
C VAL A 245 33.63 -8.79 25.49
N VAL A 246 32.84 -9.83 25.78
CA VAL A 246 32.86 -11.08 25.01
C VAL A 246 32.52 -10.88 23.52
N PRO A 247 31.40 -10.22 23.16
CA PRO A 247 31.10 -9.97 21.75
C PRO A 247 32.10 -9.01 21.10
N ALA A 248 32.63 -8.03 21.86
CA ALA A 248 33.68 -7.16 21.35
C ALA A 248 34.99 -7.93 21.08
N ALA A 249 35.37 -8.87 21.95
CA ALA A 249 36.52 -9.75 21.75
C ALA A 249 36.35 -10.62 20.49
N LEU A 250 35.16 -11.16 20.25
CA LEU A 250 34.84 -11.95 19.06
C LEU A 250 34.87 -11.10 17.77
N ILE A 251 34.41 -9.84 17.82
CA ILE A 251 34.55 -8.89 16.71
C ILE A 251 36.02 -8.57 16.47
N GLY A 252 36.80 -8.31 17.53
CA GLY A 252 38.24 -8.11 17.48
C GLY A 252 38.97 -9.32 16.89
N LEU A 253 38.60 -10.53 17.29
CA LEU A 253 39.12 -11.79 16.75
C LEU A 253 38.83 -11.89 15.25
N ARG A 254 37.58 -11.63 14.84
CA ARG A 254 37.18 -11.65 13.43
C ARG A 254 37.97 -10.67 12.58
N ILE A 255 38.21 -9.45 13.09
CA ILE A 255 38.94 -8.41 12.37
C ILE A 255 40.45 -8.70 12.36
N GLY A 256 40.99 -9.19 13.47
CA GLY A 256 42.41 -9.50 13.66
C GLY A 256 42.88 -10.72 12.87
N LEU A 257 42.04 -11.75 12.73
CA LEU A 257 42.30 -12.92 11.87
C LEU A 257 42.23 -12.59 10.37
N GLY A 258 41.72 -11.40 10.01
CA GLY A 258 41.63 -10.97 8.62
C GLY A 258 42.99 -10.59 8.03
N ALA A 259 43.35 -11.19 6.89
CA ALA A 259 44.52 -10.78 6.11
C ALA A 259 44.52 -9.26 5.80
N GLU A 260 45.71 -8.68 5.67
CA GLU A 260 45.86 -7.27 5.28
C GLU A 260 45.08 -6.95 3.99
N VAL A 261 44.49 -5.76 3.96
CA VAL A 261 43.68 -5.33 2.82
C VAL A 261 44.60 -4.73 1.77
N GLY A 262 45.06 -5.56 0.83
CA GLY A 262 45.85 -5.12 -0.32
C GLY A 262 45.05 -4.26 -1.32
N PRO A 263 45.72 -3.60 -2.30
CA PRO A 263 45.10 -2.64 -3.22
C PRO A 263 43.88 -3.20 -3.99
N THR A 264 43.96 -4.44 -4.45
CA THR A 264 42.87 -5.15 -5.15
C THR A 264 41.63 -5.32 -4.27
N ARG A 265 41.85 -5.64 -2.99
CA ARG A 265 40.77 -5.82 -2.02
C ARG A 265 40.15 -4.49 -1.60
N ARG A 266 40.93 -3.41 -1.50
CA ARG A 266 40.43 -2.04 -1.28
C ARG A 266 39.52 -1.59 -2.41
N ARG A 267 39.90 -1.84 -3.66
CA ARG A 267 39.07 -1.54 -4.84
C ARG A 267 37.77 -2.37 -4.88
N ALA A 268 37.85 -3.64 -4.48
CA ALA A 268 36.66 -4.48 -4.35
C ALA A 268 35.73 -4.00 -3.23
N ILE A 269 36.28 -3.55 -2.10
CA ILE A 269 35.52 -2.94 -1.00
C ILE A 269 34.86 -1.65 -1.48
N ASP A 270 35.55 -0.75 -2.16
CA ASP A 270 34.98 0.48 -2.72
C ASP A 270 33.78 0.17 -3.66
N LYS A 271 33.98 -0.73 -4.63
CA LYS A 271 32.91 -1.10 -5.58
C LYS A 271 31.71 -1.74 -4.89
N LYS A 272 31.94 -2.64 -3.93
CA LYS A 272 30.87 -3.36 -3.22
C LYS A 272 30.18 -2.48 -2.19
N ALA A 273 30.93 -1.61 -1.51
CA ALA A 273 30.42 -0.72 -0.48
C ALA A 273 29.42 0.27 -1.05
N ARG A 274 29.63 0.79 -2.28
CA ARG A 274 28.65 1.66 -2.95
C ARG A 274 27.25 1.05 -2.92
N SER A 275 27.07 -0.20 -3.32
CA SER A 275 25.76 -0.86 -3.27
C SER A 275 25.20 -1.01 -1.85
N TRP A 276 26.05 -1.30 -0.85
CA TRP A 276 25.61 -1.47 0.53
C TRP A 276 25.29 -0.15 1.23
N ILE A 277 25.90 0.98 0.86
CA ILE A 277 25.55 2.31 1.40
C ILE A 277 24.07 2.63 1.13
N PHE A 278 23.56 2.25 -0.04
CA PHE A 278 22.14 2.42 -0.37
C PHE A 278 21.26 1.34 0.25
N LEU A 279 21.76 0.10 0.27
CA LEU A 279 20.94 -1.04 0.67
C LEU A 279 20.79 -1.16 2.19
N VAL A 280 21.81 -0.87 3.00
CA VAL A 280 21.76 -1.04 4.46
C VAL A 280 20.69 -0.16 5.10
N PRO A 281 20.65 1.17 4.89
CA PRO A 281 19.62 2.00 5.51
C PRO A 281 18.21 1.57 5.11
N ALA A 282 18.01 1.19 3.84
CA ALA A 282 16.74 0.69 3.34
C ALA A 282 16.34 -0.64 4.01
N LEU A 283 17.25 -1.60 4.08
CA LEU A 283 17.00 -2.89 4.75
C LEU A 283 16.78 -2.72 6.24
N THR A 284 17.51 -1.84 6.91
CA THR A 284 17.31 -1.52 8.34
C THR A 284 15.94 -0.91 8.56
N PHE A 285 15.51 0.03 7.72
CA PHE A 285 14.18 0.63 7.81
C PHE A 285 13.07 -0.41 7.56
N ILE A 286 13.25 -1.31 6.59
CA ILE A 286 12.32 -2.41 6.35
C ILE A 286 12.32 -3.39 7.54
N ALA A 287 13.48 -3.74 8.08
CA ALA A 287 13.57 -4.64 9.21
C ALA A 287 12.89 -4.06 10.45
N ALA A 288 13.20 -2.81 10.80
CA ALA A 288 12.64 -2.13 11.98
C ALA A 288 11.15 -1.76 11.81
N GLY A 289 10.74 -1.31 10.63
CA GLY A 289 9.38 -0.83 10.38
C GLY A 289 8.39 -1.91 9.97
N LEU A 290 8.86 -3.05 9.45
CA LEU A 290 8.00 -4.11 8.93
C LEU A 290 8.32 -5.47 9.54
N VAL A 291 9.57 -5.96 9.42
CA VAL A 291 9.89 -7.36 9.76
C VAL A 291 9.81 -7.63 11.25
N ILE A 292 10.45 -6.80 12.09
CA ILE A 292 10.45 -6.96 13.54
C ILE A 292 9.02 -6.80 14.11
N PRO A 293 8.25 -5.75 13.76
CA PRO A 293 6.86 -5.63 14.19
C PRO A 293 6.02 -6.83 13.74
N LEU A 294 6.19 -7.30 12.50
CA LEU A 294 5.48 -8.48 11.99
C LEU A 294 5.78 -9.73 12.81
N LEU A 295 7.06 -10.01 13.09
CA LEU A 295 7.46 -11.14 13.92
C LEU A 295 6.90 -11.01 15.34
N ARG A 296 6.90 -9.81 15.90
CA ARG A 296 6.29 -9.53 17.21
C ARG A 296 4.77 -9.77 17.19
N THR A 297 4.06 -9.33 16.15
CA THR A 297 2.62 -9.58 16.00
C THR A 297 2.34 -11.08 15.87
N ILE A 298 3.13 -11.81 15.09
CA ILE A 298 3.01 -13.27 14.99
C ILE A 298 3.29 -13.93 16.33
N TYR A 299 4.25 -13.44 17.11
CA TYR A 299 4.53 -13.96 18.44
C TYR A 299 3.36 -13.70 19.41
N LEU A 300 2.84 -12.47 19.43
CA LEU A 300 1.72 -12.08 20.28
C LEU A 300 0.43 -12.84 19.93
N SER A 301 0.22 -13.24 18.67
CA SER A 301 -0.98 -13.99 18.30
C SER A 301 -1.08 -15.38 18.96
N PHE A 302 0.02 -15.93 19.48
CA PHE A 302 0.01 -17.16 20.28
C PHE A 302 -0.08 -16.90 21.79
N ARG A 303 -0.12 -15.64 22.23
CA ARG A 303 -0.21 -15.26 23.66
C ARG A 303 -1.66 -14.99 24.09
N ASN A 304 -1.92 -15.04 25.40
CA ASN A 304 -3.21 -14.66 26.01
C ASN A 304 -3.51 -13.15 25.82
N ASP A 305 -4.68 -12.71 26.29
CA ASP A 305 -5.18 -11.32 26.14
C ASP A 305 -4.18 -10.28 26.69
N ASP A 306 -3.46 -10.59 27.78
CA ASP A 306 -2.46 -9.70 28.40
C ASP A 306 -1.01 -9.91 27.89
N GLY A 307 -0.79 -10.85 26.96
CA GLY A 307 0.54 -11.17 26.42
C GLY A 307 1.46 -11.99 27.34
N SER A 308 1.04 -12.29 28.57
CA SER A 308 1.85 -12.91 29.63
C SER A 308 2.09 -14.41 29.44
N GLU A 309 1.10 -15.16 28.98
CA GLU A 309 1.15 -16.62 28.84
C GLU A 309 0.95 -17.07 27.39
N ASN A 310 1.52 -18.23 27.05
CA ASN A 310 1.35 -18.84 25.73
C ASN A 310 0.08 -19.71 25.71
N VAL A 311 -0.87 -19.37 24.84
CA VAL A 311 -2.15 -20.08 24.66
C VAL A 311 -2.20 -20.89 23.36
N GLY A 312 -1.11 -20.91 22.58
CA GLY A 312 -1.06 -21.65 21.33
C GLY A 312 -2.07 -21.14 20.31
N LEU A 313 -2.94 -22.02 19.81
CA LEU A 313 -3.88 -21.72 18.71
C LEU A 313 -5.27 -21.26 19.17
N VAL A 314 -5.51 -21.10 20.46
CA VAL A 314 -6.84 -20.77 21.02
C VAL A 314 -7.40 -19.47 20.44
N ASN A 315 -6.57 -18.45 20.22
CA ASN A 315 -7.02 -17.19 19.60
C ASN A 315 -7.56 -17.39 18.17
N TYR A 316 -6.98 -18.31 17.40
CA TYR A 316 -7.45 -18.61 16.05
C TYR A 316 -8.74 -19.44 16.08
N GLU A 317 -8.85 -20.37 17.04
CA GLU A 317 -10.08 -21.12 17.27
C GLU A 317 -11.25 -20.19 17.59
N ASP A 318 -11.06 -19.20 18.48
CA ASP A 318 -12.10 -18.19 18.79
C ASP A 318 -12.54 -17.44 17.53
N ILE A 319 -11.60 -16.99 16.68
CA ILE A 319 -11.93 -16.27 15.43
C ILE A 319 -12.81 -17.10 14.48
N PHE A 320 -12.56 -18.40 14.34
CA PHE A 320 -13.28 -19.24 13.37
C PHE A 320 -14.54 -19.93 13.94
N THR A 321 -14.65 -20.03 15.27
CA THR A 321 -15.84 -20.60 15.93
C THR A 321 -16.85 -19.53 16.34
N ASN A 322 -16.41 -18.28 16.49
CA ASN A 322 -17.28 -17.17 16.87
C ASN A 322 -18.24 -16.79 15.73
N LYS A 323 -19.55 -16.87 16.01
CA LYS A 323 -20.61 -16.50 15.06
C LYS A 323 -20.57 -15.04 14.62
N ASN A 324 -19.94 -14.14 15.38
CA ASN A 324 -19.78 -12.74 14.95
C ASN A 324 -18.72 -12.59 13.86
N SER A 325 -17.74 -13.50 13.81
CA SER A 325 -16.65 -13.45 12.83
C SER A 325 -16.94 -14.36 11.62
N PHE A 326 -17.56 -15.53 11.85
CA PHE A 326 -17.86 -16.52 10.84
C PHE A 326 -19.28 -17.12 11.01
N ASN A 327 -20.28 -16.60 10.29
CA ASN A 327 -21.67 -17.08 10.34
C ASN A 327 -22.15 -17.63 9.00
N LEU A 328 -22.44 -18.93 8.93
CA LEU A 328 -22.99 -19.62 7.76
C LEU A 328 -24.42 -20.13 7.95
N ASP A 329 -25.07 -19.83 9.08
CA ASP A 329 -26.34 -20.47 9.47
C ASP A 329 -27.46 -20.24 8.44
N ASN A 330 -27.48 -19.07 7.80
CA ASN A 330 -28.51 -18.65 6.85
C ASN A 330 -28.08 -18.75 5.38
N TRP A 331 -27.00 -19.47 5.04
CA TRP A 331 -26.47 -19.47 3.67
C TRP A 331 -27.54 -19.89 2.65
N SER A 332 -28.37 -20.89 2.92
CA SER A 332 -29.39 -21.37 1.98
C SER A 332 -30.48 -20.36 1.66
N ALA A 333 -30.64 -19.31 2.48
CA ALA A 333 -31.60 -18.24 2.24
C ALA A 333 -31.27 -17.42 0.99
N PHE A 334 -30.07 -17.52 0.42
CA PHE A 334 -29.77 -16.80 -0.82
C PHE A 334 -30.68 -17.27 -1.97
N LEU A 335 -31.09 -18.54 -1.98
CA LEU A 335 -31.96 -19.11 -3.01
C LEU A 335 -33.39 -18.52 -2.99
N THR A 336 -33.83 -18.03 -1.82
CA THR A 336 -35.15 -17.37 -1.67
C THR A 336 -35.06 -15.85 -1.80
N SER A 337 -33.85 -15.29 -1.88
CA SER A 337 -33.63 -13.85 -2.00
C SER A 337 -34.13 -13.30 -3.34
N ARG A 338 -34.74 -12.11 -3.31
CA ARG A 338 -35.13 -11.37 -4.53
C ARG A 338 -33.95 -11.13 -5.46
N LEU A 339 -32.76 -10.87 -4.90
CA LEU A 339 -31.53 -10.65 -5.67
C LEU A 339 -31.18 -11.88 -6.50
N PHE A 340 -31.31 -13.08 -5.95
CA PHE A 340 -31.02 -14.33 -6.66
C PHE A 340 -31.98 -14.54 -7.83
N TRP A 341 -33.27 -14.34 -7.63
CA TRP A 341 -34.26 -14.49 -8.72
C TRP A 341 -34.09 -13.46 -9.83
N ILE A 342 -33.79 -12.20 -9.47
CA ILE A 342 -33.43 -11.17 -10.47
C ILE A 342 -32.17 -11.58 -11.22
N ALA A 343 -31.19 -12.13 -10.52
CA ALA A 343 -29.93 -12.57 -11.10
C ALA A 343 -30.12 -13.71 -12.09
N ILE A 344 -30.89 -14.74 -11.74
CA ILE A 344 -31.27 -15.84 -12.63
C ILE A 344 -32.02 -15.29 -13.86
N GLY A 345 -32.92 -14.32 -13.66
CA GLY A 345 -33.59 -13.62 -14.75
C GLY A 345 -32.61 -12.93 -15.71
N MET A 346 -31.57 -12.26 -15.18
CA MET A 346 -30.54 -11.59 -15.98
C MET A 346 -29.62 -12.58 -16.71
N VAL A 347 -29.20 -13.67 -16.06
CA VAL A 347 -28.41 -14.74 -16.71
C VAL A 347 -29.24 -15.39 -17.82
N GLY A 348 -30.50 -15.73 -17.54
CA GLY A 348 -31.44 -16.28 -18.51
C GLY A 348 -31.66 -15.34 -19.69
N LEU A 349 -31.86 -14.05 -19.44
CA LEU A 349 -31.96 -13.02 -20.48
C LEU A 349 -30.71 -12.99 -21.35
N GLY A 350 -29.52 -13.00 -20.75
CA GLY A 350 -28.26 -13.01 -21.49
C GLY A 350 -28.07 -14.26 -22.35
N ILE A 351 -28.44 -15.44 -21.83
CA ILE A 351 -28.44 -16.69 -22.59
C ILE A 351 -29.42 -16.61 -23.78
N ILE A 352 -30.64 -16.13 -23.56
CA ILE A 352 -31.65 -15.96 -24.61
C ILE A 352 -31.15 -15.01 -25.69
N VAL A 353 -30.59 -13.86 -25.31
CA VAL A 353 -30.01 -12.89 -26.25
C VAL A 353 -28.86 -13.53 -27.03
N GLY A 354 -27.98 -14.30 -26.38
CA GLY A 354 -26.87 -15.00 -27.03
C GLY A 354 -27.32 -16.07 -28.04
N VAL A 355 -28.37 -16.83 -27.72
CA VAL A 355 -28.96 -17.83 -28.65
C VAL A 355 -29.68 -17.13 -29.81
N VAL A 356 -30.48 -16.10 -29.54
CA VAL A 356 -31.21 -15.35 -30.57
C VAL A 356 -30.26 -14.62 -31.51
N SER A 357 -29.17 -14.05 -30.98
CA SER A 357 -28.12 -13.43 -31.78
C SER A 357 -27.38 -14.49 -32.61
N GLY A 358 -26.98 -15.61 -31.99
CA GLY A 358 -26.26 -16.70 -32.69
C GLY A 358 -27.03 -17.31 -33.85
N ARG A 359 -28.36 -17.38 -33.77
CA ARG A 359 -29.21 -17.81 -34.90
C ARG A 359 -29.04 -16.92 -36.14
N ARG A 360 -28.70 -15.64 -36.01
CA ARG A 360 -28.42 -14.73 -37.15
C ARG A 360 -27.04 -14.98 -37.75
N THR A 361 -26.10 -15.41 -36.94
CA THR A 361 -24.68 -15.59 -37.26
C THR A 361 -24.33 -17.04 -37.60
N ARG A 362 -25.33 -17.93 -37.73
CA ARG A 362 -25.21 -19.39 -37.93
C ARG A 362 -24.37 -20.10 -36.85
N GLN A 363 -24.31 -19.55 -35.64
CA GLN A 363 -23.65 -20.16 -34.48
C GLN A 363 -24.70 -20.61 -33.46
N ALA A 364 -24.46 -21.73 -32.77
CA ALA A 364 -25.38 -22.22 -31.73
C ALA A 364 -25.51 -21.24 -30.55
N PHE A 365 -24.45 -20.49 -30.27
CA PHE A 365 -24.41 -19.43 -29.28
C PHE A 365 -23.38 -18.38 -29.72
N GLU A 366 -23.81 -17.14 -29.89
CA GLU A 366 -22.88 -16.05 -30.15
C GLU A 366 -22.46 -15.44 -28.82
N LYS A 367 -21.16 -15.53 -28.50
CA LYS A 367 -20.53 -14.79 -27.38
C LYS A 367 -20.43 -13.30 -27.75
N GLY A 368 -21.58 -12.67 -27.97
CA GLY A 368 -21.71 -11.25 -28.30
C GLY A 368 -21.88 -10.41 -27.04
N GLU A 369 -21.51 -9.14 -27.13
CA GLU A 369 -21.55 -8.15 -26.03
C GLU A 369 -22.95 -8.03 -25.41
N ALA A 370 -24.00 -8.14 -26.23
CA ALA A 370 -25.40 -8.10 -25.80
C ALA A 370 -25.80 -9.30 -24.91
N SER A 371 -25.11 -10.44 -25.01
CA SER A 371 -25.33 -11.62 -24.17
C SER A 371 -24.48 -11.60 -22.90
N LEU A 372 -23.24 -11.07 -23.00
CA LEU A 372 -22.29 -11.08 -21.91
C LEU A 372 -22.69 -10.13 -20.79
N ALA A 373 -23.13 -8.90 -21.12
CA ALA A 373 -23.45 -7.91 -20.09
C ALA A 373 -24.55 -8.39 -19.10
N PRO A 374 -25.71 -8.91 -19.54
CA PRO A 374 -26.70 -9.47 -18.62
C PRO A 374 -26.19 -10.69 -17.84
N ILE A 375 -25.36 -11.55 -18.44
CA ILE A 375 -24.75 -12.70 -17.74
C ILE A 375 -23.83 -12.20 -16.62
N PHE A 376 -22.95 -11.24 -16.90
CA PHE A 376 -22.05 -10.67 -15.90
C PHE A 376 -22.81 -9.99 -14.77
N ILE A 377 -23.83 -9.19 -15.09
CA ILE A 377 -24.71 -8.55 -14.09
C ILE A 377 -25.40 -9.62 -13.25
N GLY A 378 -25.92 -10.68 -13.88
CA GLY A 378 -26.52 -11.81 -13.18
C GLY A 378 -25.53 -12.51 -12.24
N LEU A 379 -24.33 -12.86 -12.71
CA LEU A 379 -23.30 -13.48 -11.86
C LEU A 379 -22.89 -12.58 -10.69
N PHE A 380 -22.76 -11.27 -10.92
CA PHE A 380 -22.51 -10.30 -9.87
C PHE A 380 -23.65 -10.26 -8.85
N LEU A 381 -24.91 -10.24 -9.30
CA LEU A 381 -26.08 -10.26 -8.42
C LEU A 381 -26.23 -11.58 -7.65
N ILE A 382 -25.85 -12.73 -8.21
CA ILE A 382 -25.76 -14.01 -7.48
C ILE A 382 -24.73 -13.88 -6.36
N SER A 383 -23.57 -13.29 -6.67
CA SER A 383 -22.51 -13.09 -5.68
C SER A 383 -22.99 -12.17 -4.55
N CYS A 384 -23.67 -11.07 -4.87
CA CYS A 384 -24.33 -10.19 -3.89
C CYS A 384 -25.42 -10.92 -3.09
N ALA A 385 -26.22 -11.78 -3.72
CA ALA A 385 -27.26 -12.54 -3.03
C ALA A 385 -26.64 -13.48 -1.98
N VAL A 386 -25.63 -14.26 -2.35
CA VAL A 386 -24.91 -15.15 -1.42
C VAL A 386 -24.29 -14.34 -0.29
N LEU A 387 -23.51 -13.31 -0.62
CA LEU A 387 -22.80 -12.49 0.37
C LEU A 387 -23.77 -11.71 1.27
N SER A 388 -24.99 -11.41 0.82
CA SER A 388 -26.02 -10.77 1.65
C SER A 388 -26.61 -11.66 2.74
N THR A 389 -26.51 -12.98 2.57
CA THR A 389 -27.05 -13.96 3.52
C THR A 389 -26.01 -14.46 4.51
N VAL A 390 -24.75 -14.49 4.10
CA VAL A 390 -23.63 -14.87 4.94
C VAL A 390 -23.18 -13.65 5.74
N ARG A 391 -22.98 -13.80 7.05
CA ARG A 391 -22.69 -12.68 7.95
C ARG A 391 -21.41 -12.90 8.76
N GLY A 392 -20.90 -11.82 9.31
CA GLY A 392 -19.73 -11.80 10.17
C GLY A 392 -18.52 -11.13 9.53
N THR A 393 -17.54 -10.81 10.37
CA THR A 393 -16.39 -9.96 10.04
C THR A 393 -15.62 -10.41 8.80
N ILE A 394 -15.35 -11.71 8.66
CA ILE A 394 -14.57 -12.24 7.52
C ILE A 394 -15.36 -12.13 6.22
N PHE A 395 -16.65 -12.48 6.26
CA PHE A 395 -17.52 -12.42 5.09
C PHE A 395 -17.85 -10.99 4.66
N ASN A 396 -17.97 -10.07 5.63
CA ASN A 396 -18.05 -8.65 5.35
C ASN A 396 -16.81 -8.19 4.56
N ASN A 397 -15.60 -8.54 4.99
CA ASN A 397 -14.38 -8.24 4.22
C ASN A 397 -14.44 -8.79 2.78
N ILE A 398 -14.89 -10.03 2.60
CA ILE A 398 -15.05 -10.63 1.25
C ILE A 398 -16.07 -9.86 0.43
N TRP A 399 -17.19 -9.46 1.04
CA TRP A 399 -18.22 -8.65 0.39
C TRP A 399 -17.65 -7.31 -0.08
N TRP A 400 -16.94 -6.61 0.80
CA TRP A 400 -16.22 -5.39 0.46
C TRP A 400 -15.28 -5.62 -0.72
N VAL A 401 -14.45 -6.68 -0.68
CA VAL A 401 -13.48 -7.00 -1.73
C VAL A 401 -14.18 -7.19 -3.09
N VAL A 402 -15.25 -7.98 -3.14
CA VAL A 402 -15.96 -8.28 -4.39
C VAL A 402 -16.64 -7.03 -4.94
N VAL A 403 -17.42 -6.33 -4.11
CA VAL A 403 -18.27 -5.23 -4.57
C VAL A 403 -17.47 -3.98 -4.88
N VAL A 404 -16.59 -3.55 -3.96
CA VAL A 404 -15.80 -2.33 -4.17
C VAL A 404 -14.87 -2.49 -5.35
N THR A 405 -14.13 -3.61 -5.43
CA THR A 405 -13.18 -3.82 -6.53
C THR A 405 -13.88 -3.86 -7.88
N THR A 406 -15.00 -4.59 -7.98
CA THR A 406 -15.74 -4.72 -9.24
C THR A 406 -16.34 -3.39 -9.66
N LEU A 407 -17.06 -2.70 -8.77
CA LEU A 407 -17.74 -1.45 -9.10
C LEU A 407 -16.77 -0.30 -9.33
N SER A 408 -15.72 -0.14 -8.51
CA SER A 408 -14.70 0.90 -8.75
C SER A 408 -13.97 0.70 -10.06
N THR A 409 -13.60 -0.55 -10.39
CA THR A 409 -12.93 -0.85 -11.67
C THR A 409 -13.86 -0.62 -12.84
N ALA A 410 -15.13 -1.07 -12.75
CA ALA A 410 -16.11 -0.91 -13.83
C ALA A 410 -16.47 0.56 -14.06
N ILE A 411 -16.75 1.32 -13.00
CA ILE A 411 -17.02 2.75 -13.09
C ILE A 411 -15.78 3.48 -13.62
N GLY A 412 -14.60 3.19 -13.08
CA GLY A 412 -13.36 3.80 -13.53
C GLY A 412 -13.07 3.54 -15.01
N LEU A 413 -13.25 2.30 -15.47
CA LEU A 413 -13.11 1.92 -16.88
C LEU A 413 -14.15 2.61 -17.76
N GLY A 414 -15.43 2.60 -17.35
CA GLY A 414 -16.50 3.24 -18.09
C GLY A 414 -16.27 4.73 -18.25
N VAL A 415 -15.88 5.42 -17.18
CA VAL A 415 -15.50 6.83 -17.22
C VAL A 415 -14.26 7.04 -18.08
N ALA A 416 -13.23 6.19 -17.98
CA ALA A 416 -12.02 6.33 -18.78
C ALA A 416 -12.33 6.27 -20.28
N VAL A 417 -13.23 5.37 -20.70
CA VAL A 417 -13.66 5.23 -22.10
C VAL A 417 -14.52 6.41 -22.54
N LEU A 418 -15.46 6.87 -21.70
CA LEU A 418 -16.36 7.99 -22.04
C LEU A 418 -15.66 9.35 -22.05
N ALA A 419 -14.68 9.54 -21.16
CA ALA A 419 -13.91 10.77 -21.07
C ALA A 419 -12.89 10.87 -22.21
N ASP A 420 -12.38 9.74 -22.70
CA ASP A 420 -11.44 9.70 -23.82
C ASP A 420 -12.06 10.34 -25.06
N ARG A 421 -11.35 11.31 -25.66
CA ARG A 421 -11.77 12.07 -26.85
C ARG A 421 -12.98 13.00 -26.68
N SER A 422 -13.47 13.23 -25.45
CA SER A 422 -14.55 14.20 -25.18
C SER A 422 -14.05 15.64 -25.05
N LYS A 423 -14.83 16.61 -25.53
CA LYS A 423 -14.55 18.05 -25.34
C LYS A 423 -14.74 18.40 -23.86
N GLY A 424 -13.64 18.48 -23.10
CA GLY A 424 -13.66 18.70 -21.65
C GLY A 424 -12.98 17.60 -20.81
N GLU A 425 -12.27 16.67 -21.46
CA GLU A 425 -11.57 15.55 -20.80
C GLU A 425 -10.78 15.97 -19.54
N ASN A 426 -10.00 17.04 -19.61
CA ASN A 426 -9.16 17.50 -18.49
C ASN A 426 -9.99 17.92 -17.26
N ILE A 427 -11.15 18.56 -17.48
CA ILE A 427 -12.05 18.99 -16.41
C ILE A 427 -12.74 17.77 -15.79
N ALA A 428 -13.26 16.87 -16.62
CA ALA A 428 -13.91 15.64 -16.17
C ALA A 428 -12.95 14.78 -15.33
N LYS A 429 -11.70 14.62 -15.79
CA LYS A 429 -10.66 13.90 -15.05
C LYS A 429 -10.34 14.56 -13.71
N SER A 430 -10.22 15.88 -13.67
CA SER A 430 -9.90 16.62 -12.44
C SER A 430 -11.01 16.48 -11.39
N LEU A 431 -12.29 16.60 -11.80
CA LEU A 431 -13.45 16.47 -10.91
C LEU A 431 -13.58 15.05 -10.34
N ILE A 432 -13.35 14.03 -11.18
CA ILE A 432 -13.47 12.62 -10.78
C ILE A 432 -12.26 12.19 -9.92
N PHE A 433 -11.12 12.88 -10.05
CA PHE A 433 -9.94 12.66 -9.21
C PHE A 433 -10.05 13.35 -7.84
N LEU A 434 -10.78 14.46 -7.74
CA LEU A 434 -10.90 15.29 -6.54
C LEU A 434 -11.19 14.51 -5.24
N PRO A 435 -12.07 13.48 -5.23
CA PRO A 435 -12.36 12.71 -4.01
C PRO A 435 -11.15 12.02 -3.40
N MET A 436 -10.13 11.65 -4.18
CA MET A 436 -8.92 11.00 -3.67
C MET A 436 -8.03 11.91 -2.84
N ALA A 437 -8.20 13.23 -2.95
CA ALA A 437 -7.51 14.17 -2.07
C ALA A 437 -8.09 14.16 -0.64
N ILE A 438 -9.29 13.61 -0.46
CA ILE A 438 -9.98 13.55 0.84
C ILE A 438 -9.53 12.27 1.57
N SER A 439 -9.26 12.39 2.87
CA SER A 439 -8.94 11.22 3.70
C SER A 439 -10.15 10.28 3.85
N PHE A 440 -9.92 8.99 4.04
CA PHE A 440 -11.02 8.03 4.25
C PHE A 440 -11.87 8.35 5.47
N VAL A 441 -11.26 8.86 6.54
CA VAL A 441 -11.97 9.38 7.73
C VAL A 441 -12.87 10.56 7.36
N GLY A 442 -12.33 11.57 6.66
CA GLY A 442 -13.08 12.75 6.25
C GLY A 442 -14.24 12.40 5.32
N ALA A 443 -14.00 11.53 4.33
CA ALA A 443 -15.02 11.04 3.43
C ALA A 443 -16.12 10.25 4.18
N GLY A 444 -15.74 9.39 5.14
CA GLY A 444 -16.70 8.68 5.99
C GLY A 444 -17.60 9.64 6.78
N ILE A 445 -17.05 10.72 7.32
CA ILE A 445 -17.83 11.75 8.03
C ILE A 445 -18.76 12.51 7.07
N ILE A 446 -18.29 12.92 5.89
CA ILE A 446 -19.13 13.60 4.88
C ILE A 446 -20.34 12.73 4.52
N TRP A 447 -20.11 11.45 4.21
CA TRP A 447 -21.18 10.54 3.83
C TRP A 447 -22.10 10.19 5.02
N ARG A 448 -21.58 10.15 6.25
CA ARG A 448 -22.42 10.04 7.44
C ARG A 448 -23.42 11.18 7.56
N PHE A 449 -23.04 12.41 7.20
CA PHE A 449 -24.00 13.53 7.14
C PHE A 449 -25.00 13.39 5.98
N MET A 450 -24.60 12.81 4.86
CA MET A 450 -25.53 12.53 3.76
C MET A 450 -26.60 11.47 4.13
N TYR A 451 -26.22 10.50 4.97
CA TYR A 451 -27.06 9.37 5.37
C TYR A 451 -27.88 9.59 6.65
N ILE A 452 -27.62 10.65 7.41
CA ILE A 452 -28.29 10.85 8.70
C ILE A 452 -29.81 10.94 8.52
N ALA A 453 -30.55 10.16 9.30
CA ALA A 453 -31.99 10.24 9.41
C ALA A 453 -32.36 10.96 10.70
N ARG A 454 -33.37 11.82 10.65
CA ARG A 454 -34.00 12.41 11.84
C ARG A 454 -35.37 11.75 12.07
N PRO A 455 -35.94 11.86 13.28
CA PRO A 455 -37.31 11.41 13.55
C PRO A 455 -38.29 11.90 12.49
N GLU A 456 -39.35 11.13 12.23
CA GLU A 456 -40.31 11.40 11.15
C GLU A 456 -41.01 12.76 11.30
N SER A 457 -41.07 13.30 12.52
CA SER A 457 -41.65 14.62 12.83
C SER A 457 -40.80 15.81 12.39
N ASP A 458 -39.50 15.59 12.17
CA ASP A 458 -38.53 16.67 11.99
C ASP A 458 -38.10 16.78 10.53
N GLU A 459 -37.72 18.00 10.11
CA GLU A 459 -37.12 18.22 8.79
C GLU A 459 -35.80 17.45 8.66
N GLN A 460 -35.69 16.70 7.56
CA GLN A 460 -34.55 15.85 7.30
C GLN A 460 -33.35 16.67 6.84
N THR A 461 -32.22 16.50 7.52
CA THR A 461 -30.96 17.18 7.16
C THR A 461 -30.04 16.34 6.26
N GLY A 462 -30.19 15.02 6.28
CA GLY A 462 -29.43 14.14 5.39
C GLY A 462 -29.96 14.22 3.97
N VAL A 463 -29.09 14.49 3.00
CA VAL A 463 -29.46 14.71 1.59
C VAL A 463 -30.24 13.53 1.01
N LEU A 464 -29.88 12.29 1.34
CA LEU A 464 -30.60 11.14 0.78
C LEU A 464 -31.98 10.96 1.38
N ASN A 465 -32.12 11.16 2.70
CA ASN A 465 -33.43 11.08 3.35
C ASN A 465 -34.32 12.26 2.97
N SER A 466 -33.77 13.46 2.81
CA SER A 466 -34.54 14.61 2.33
C SER A 466 -35.06 14.39 0.91
N LEU A 467 -34.22 13.84 0.00
CA LEU A 467 -34.66 13.44 -1.34
C LEU A 467 -35.69 12.31 -1.30
N TRP A 468 -35.54 11.34 -0.41
CA TRP A 468 -36.45 10.20 -0.26
C TRP A 468 -37.84 10.61 0.25
N VAL A 469 -37.89 11.50 1.24
CA VAL A 469 -39.14 12.08 1.75
C VAL A 469 -39.73 13.03 0.70
N TRP A 470 -38.94 13.87 0.05
CA TRP A 470 -39.42 14.75 -1.03
C TRP A 470 -40.08 13.97 -2.18
N LEU A 471 -39.45 12.87 -2.63
CA LEU A 471 -40.01 11.98 -3.65
C LEU A 471 -41.32 11.35 -3.18
N GLY A 472 -41.38 10.97 -1.90
CA GLY A 472 -42.56 10.49 -1.22
C GLY A 472 -43.73 11.48 -1.27
N GLN A 473 -43.47 12.76 -0.98
CA GLN A 473 -44.49 13.83 -0.98
C GLN A 473 -45.10 14.00 -2.37
N ILE A 474 -44.28 13.93 -3.42
CA ILE A 474 -44.76 14.02 -4.82
C ILE A 474 -45.62 12.79 -5.17
N SER A 475 -45.34 11.63 -4.60
CA SER A 475 -46.00 10.38 -4.98
C SER A 475 -47.32 10.11 -4.24
N THR A 476 -47.56 10.65 -3.05
CA THR A 476 -48.72 10.29 -2.22
C THR A 476 -49.96 11.12 -2.54
N SER A 477 -49.87 12.45 -2.67
CA SER A 477 -51.03 13.29 -2.97
C SER A 477 -50.68 14.64 -3.59
N GLY A 478 -51.54 15.15 -4.48
CA GLY A 478 -51.46 16.52 -5.02
C GLY A 478 -51.19 16.61 -6.53
N ALA A 479 -51.02 17.85 -7.02
CA ALA A 479 -50.77 18.13 -8.44
C ALA A 479 -49.47 17.48 -8.95
N GLY A 480 -48.46 17.34 -8.10
CA GLY A 480 -47.19 16.69 -8.44
C GLY A 480 -47.35 15.23 -8.88
N LYS A 481 -48.19 14.46 -8.17
CA LYS A 481 -48.51 13.06 -8.53
C LYS A 481 -49.17 12.98 -9.90
N ALA A 482 -50.15 13.85 -10.16
CA ALA A 482 -50.87 13.88 -11.43
C ALA A 482 -49.93 14.23 -12.60
N VAL A 483 -49.07 15.24 -12.43
CA VAL A 483 -48.08 15.64 -13.42
C VAL A 483 -47.05 14.54 -13.68
N ALA A 484 -46.55 13.88 -12.63
CA ALA A 484 -45.58 12.79 -12.76
C ALA A 484 -46.18 11.59 -13.50
N VAL A 485 -47.41 11.17 -13.15
CA VAL A 485 -48.11 10.08 -13.84
C VAL A 485 -48.40 10.46 -15.30
N ALA A 486 -48.83 11.68 -15.58
CA ALA A 486 -49.07 12.15 -16.95
C ALA A 486 -47.77 12.16 -17.78
N ALA A 487 -46.67 12.64 -17.22
CA ALA A 487 -45.36 12.64 -17.87
C ALA A 487 -44.86 11.21 -18.16
N LEU A 488 -44.99 10.30 -17.18
CA LEU A 488 -44.64 8.89 -17.35
C LEU A 488 -45.54 8.19 -18.38
N ALA A 489 -46.84 8.52 -18.43
CA ALA A 489 -47.77 7.98 -19.41
C ALA A 489 -47.44 8.47 -20.84
N LEU A 490 -47.10 9.76 -21.00
CA LEU A 490 -46.62 10.30 -22.28
C LEU A 490 -45.30 9.66 -22.72
N MET A 491 -44.38 9.46 -21.79
CA MET A 491 -43.13 8.74 -22.04
C MET A 491 -43.39 7.28 -22.45
N ALA A 492 -44.28 6.58 -21.74
CA ALA A 492 -44.69 5.22 -22.08
C ALA A 492 -45.33 5.16 -23.47
N LEU A 493 -46.19 6.12 -23.83
CA LEU A 493 -46.76 6.25 -25.18
C LEU A 493 -45.66 6.41 -26.24
N GLY A 494 -44.69 7.30 -26.00
CA GLY A 494 -43.53 7.50 -26.88
C GLY A 494 -42.68 6.23 -27.03
N LEU A 495 -42.48 5.48 -25.95
CA LEU A 495 -41.78 4.20 -25.96
C LEU A 495 -42.55 3.12 -26.71
N VAL A 496 -43.89 3.04 -26.58
CA VAL A 496 -44.74 2.15 -27.38
C VAL A 496 -44.60 2.46 -28.88
N LEU A 497 -44.60 3.74 -29.25
CA LEU A 497 -44.39 4.16 -30.64
C LEU A 497 -43.00 3.77 -31.15
N LEU A 498 -41.96 3.87 -30.33
CA LEU A 498 -40.61 3.43 -30.67
C LEU A 498 -40.50 1.91 -30.78
N VAL A 499 -41.16 1.14 -29.91
CA VAL A 499 -41.26 -0.33 -30.04
C VAL A 499 -41.93 -0.68 -31.37
N ARG A 500 -43.08 -0.05 -31.67
CA ARG A 500 -43.81 -0.28 -32.93
C ARG A 500 -42.97 0.09 -34.15
N ARG A 501 -42.22 1.20 -34.09
CA ARG A 501 -41.30 1.63 -35.14
C ARG A 501 -40.15 0.63 -35.31
N GLY A 502 -39.49 0.24 -34.23
CA GLY A 502 -38.38 -0.72 -34.24
C GLY A 502 -38.79 -2.08 -34.82
N LEU A 503 -39.99 -2.55 -34.49
CA LEU A 503 -40.57 -3.78 -35.06
C LEU A 503 -40.87 -3.63 -36.56
N ARG A 504 -41.42 -2.49 -37.01
CA ARG A 504 -41.68 -2.23 -38.43
C ARG A 504 -40.40 -2.12 -39.26
N THR A 505 -39.36 -1.47 -38.74
CA THR A 505 -38.08 -1.26 -39.44
C THR A 505 -37.09 -2.42 -39.29
N LYS A 506 -37.50 -3.55 -38.68
CA LYS A 506 -36.63 -4.70 -38.32
C LYS A 506 -35.39 -4.33 -37.48
N GLN A 507 -35.42 -3.19 -36.78
CA GLN A 507 -34.39 -2.77 -35.84
C GLN A 507 -34.69 -3.35 -34.45
N ASN A 508 -34.40 -4.64 -34.28
CA ASN A 508 -34.76 -5.37 -33.06
C ASN A 508 -34.08 -4.83 -31.79
N THR A 509 -32.92 -4.20 -31.90
CA THR A 509 -32.21 -3.56 -30.77
C THR A 509 -32.99 -2.36 -30.23
N LEU A 510 -33.45 -1.48 -31.12
CA LEU A 510 -34.25 -0.33 -30.74
C LEU A 510 -35.60 -0.76 -30.14
N ALA A 511 -36.27 -1.73 -30.76
CA ALA A 511 -37.50 -2.31 -30.22
C ALA A 511 -37.27 -2.95 -28.84
N GLY A 512 -36.17 -3.68 -28.65
CA GLY A 512 -35.83 -4.32 -27.38
C GLY A 512 -35.53 -3.33 -26.26
N ILE A 513 -34.72 -2.31 -26.52
CA ILE A 513 -34.39 -1.26 -25.54
C ILE A 513 -35.66 -0.48 -25.14
N SER A 514 -36.46 -0.07 -26.12
CA SER A 514 -37.70 0.66 -25.86
C SER A 514 -38.72 -0.18 -25.09
N LEU A 515 -38.79 -1.49 -25.34
CA LEU A 515 -39.66 -2.41 -24.58
C LEU A 515 -39.19 -2.55 -23.13
N GLY A 516 -37.87 -2.66 -22.90
CA GLY A 516 -37.30 -2.68 -21.56
C GLY A 516 -37.60 -1.40 -20.78
N LEU A 517 -37.40 -0.23 -21.40
CA LEU A 517 -37.75 1.07 -20.81
C LEU A 517 -39.25 1.21 -20.55
N LEU A 518 -40.10 0.65 -21.41
CA LEU A 518 -41.55 0.66 -21.24
C LEU A 518 -41.98 -0.13 -20.00
N LEU A 519 -41.37 -1.29 -19.73
CA LEU A 519 -41.64 -2.07 -18.52
C LEU A 519 -41.26 -1.31 -17.25
N VAL A 520 -40.13 -0.60 -17.29
CA VAL A 520 -39.70 0.27 -16.18
C VAL A 520 -40.68 1.43 -15.97
N ALA A 521 -41.06 2.11 -17.06
CA ALA A 521 -42.05 3.19 -17.01
C ALA A 521 -43.39 2.69 -16.46
N GLY A 522 -43.85 1.52 -16.89
CA GLY A 522 -45.07 0.88 -16.40
C GLY A 522 -45.01 0.54 -14.91
N TYR A 523 -43.87 0.02 -14.43
CA TYR A 523 -43.65 -0.22 -13.00
C TYR A 523 -43.69 1.08 -12.18
N LEU A 524 -43.06 2.14 -12.67
CA LEU A 524 -43.10 3.45 -12.02
C LEU A 524 -44.52 4.02 -11.99
N ILE A 525 -45.28 3.93 -13.09
CA ILE A 525 -46.69 4.33 -13.14
C ILE A 525 -47.51 3.55 -12.11
N TYR A 526 -47.36 2.23 -12.05
CA TYR A 526 -48.01 1.39 -11.04
C TYR A 526 -47.67 1.87 -9.61
N ARG A 527 -46.41 2.20 -9.36
CA ARG A 527 -45.96 2.64 -8.04
C ARG A 527 -46.49 4.02 -7.67
N PHE A 528 -46.53 4.96 -8.62
CA PHE A 528 -47.08 6.30 -8.40
C PHE A 528 -48.61 6.28 -8.22
N ILE A 529 -49.33 5.45 -8.98
CA ILE A 529 -50.79 5.33 -8.87
C ILE A 529 -51.17 4.60 -7.58
N GLY A 530 -50.49 3.49 -7.26
CA GLY A 530 -50.80 2.64 -6.14
C GLY A 530 -50.01 2.97 -4.86
N PRO A 531 -49.08 2.11 -4.40
CA PRO A 531 -48.53 2.17 -3.03
C PRO A 531 -47.61 3.35 -2.70
N GLY A 532 -47.35 4.25 -3.66
CA GLY A 532 -46.45 5.39 -3.48
C GLY A 532 -44.97 5.02 -3.62
N LEU A 533 -44.17 5.92 -4.19
CA LEU A 533 -42.71 5.83 -4.31
C LEU A 533 -42.09 6.79 -3.30
N GLY A 534 -41.14 6.32 -2.48
CA GLY A 534 -40.47 7.16 -1.48
C GLY A 534 -40.94 6.91 -0.04
N GLY A 535 -40.59 7.83 0.86
CA GLY A 535 -40.68 7.65 2.30
C GLY A 535 -42.00 8.06 2.93
N PHE A 536 -43.11 7.39 2.58
CA PHE A 536 -44.36 7.53 3.34
C PHE A 536 -45.02 6.18 3.57
N THR A 537 -45.64 6.04 4.73
CA THR A 537 -46.59 4.97 5.02
C THR A 537 -47.93 5.59 5.39
N THR A 538 -49.00 5.04 4.82
CA THR A 538 -50.36 5.40 5.20
C THR A 538 -50.80 4.41 6.28
N ASN A 539 -51.09 4.90 7.49
CA ASN A 539 -51.67 4.07 8.54
C ASN A 539 -53.12 3.67 8.18
N GLU A 540 -53.70 2.70 8.88
CA GLU A 540 -55.07 2.21 8.65
C GLU A 540 -56.14 3.33 8.73
N GLU A 541 -55.83 4.44 9.40
CA GLU A 541 -56.66 5.65 9.52
C GLU A 541 -56.52 6.65 8.35
N GLY A 542 -55.71 6.34 7.33
CA GLY A 542 -55.51 7.21 6.17
C GLY A 542 -54.51 8.35 6.36
N VAL A 543 -53.89 8.49 7.54
CA VAL A 543 -52.85 9.49 7.83
C VAL A 543 -51.51 9.05 7.25
N THR A 544 -50.91 9.89 6.41
CA THR A 544 -49.60 9.65 5.80
C THR A 544 -48.47 10.21 6.68
N SER A 545 -47.61 9.34 7.23
CA SER A 545 -46.39 9.74 7.96
C SER A 545 -45.14 9.52 7.13
N SER A 546 -44.13 10.37 7.30
CA SER A 546 -42.87 10.34 6.55
C SER A 546 -41.92 9.27 7.07
N ARG A 547 -41.80 8.15 6.36
CA ARG A 547 -40.88 7.06 6.69
C ARG A 547 -39.47 7.33 6.16
N THR A 548 -38.54 7.59 7.08
CA THR A 548 -37.11 7.74 6.76
C THR A 548 -36.43 6.39 6.62
N ILE A 549 -35.27 6.35 5.95
CA ILE A 549 -34.44 5.14 5.83
C ILE A 549 -33.23 5.31 6.73
N LEU A 550 -33.04 4.37 7.66
CA LEU A 550 -31.83 4.31 8.47
C LEU A 550 -30.72 3.59 7.70
N PHE A 551 -30.15 4.26 6.69
CA PHE A 551 -29.21 3.66 5.73
C PHE A 551 -28.07 2.85 6.37
N LEU A 552 -27.51 3.31 7.49
CA LEU A 552 -26.40 2.64 8.17
C LEU A 552 -26.82 1.55 9.17
N GLN A 553 -28.09 1.50 9.54
CA GLN A 553 -28.60 0.58 10.57
C GLN A 553 -29.46 -0.54 9.98
N GLU A 554 -30.23 -0.24 8.92
CA GLU A 554 -31.11 -1.20 8.26
C GLU A 554 -30.31 -2.18 7.37
N GLY A 555 -30.15 -3.41 7.85
CA GLY A 555 -29.65 -4.51 7.05
C GLY A 555 -30.65 -4.93 5.95
N PRO A 556 -30.19 -5.57 4.86
CA PRO A 556 -28.82 -6.02 4.61
C PRO A 556 -27.96 -5.01 3.83
N PHE A 557 -28.51 -3.87 3.43
CA PHE A 557 -27.83 -2.93 2.55
C PHE A 557 -26.95 -1.91 3.27
N ASN A 558 -27.05 -1.82 4.59
CA ASN A 558 -26.19 -0.95 5.38
C ASN A 558 -24.71 -1.08 5.06
N ASN A 559 -24.18 -2.31 4.97
CA ASN A 559 -22.79 -2.53 4.61
C ASN A 559 -22.43 -1.97 3.22
N MET A 560 -23.37 -2.05 2.26
CA MET A 560 -23.20 -1.50 0.90
C MET A 560 -23.13 0.03 0.91
N TRP A 561 -23.88 0.71 1.77
CA TRP A 561 -23.82 2.17 1.90
C TRP A 561 -22.45 2.65 2.40
N LEU A 562 -21.76 1.87 3.24
CA LEU A 562 -20.37 2.16 3.58
C LEU A 562 -19.44 1.95 2.37
N MET A 563 -19.67 0.91 1.56
CA MET A 563 -18.87 0.62 0.36
C MET A 563 -18.97 1.73 -0.69
N VAL A 564 -20.12 2.42 -0.81
CA VAL A 564 -20.32 3.55 -1.75
C VAL A 564 -19.24 4.63 -1.55
N VAL A 565 -18.87 4.91 -0.29
CA VAL A 565 -17.82 5.88 0.04
C VAL A 565 -16.50 5.50 -0.59
N LEU A 566 -16.08 4.23 -0.44
CA LEU A 566 -14.82 3.76 -1.01
C LEU A 566 -14.90 3.61 -2.54
N ILE A 567 -16.06 3.21 -3.07
CA ILE A 567 -16.28 3.11 -4.51
C ILE A 567 -16.09 4.47 -5.18
N TRP A 568 -16.70 5.50 -4.60
CA TRP A 568 -16.58 6.88 -5.05
C TRP A 568 -15.12 7.34 -5.09
N ILE A 569 -14.36 7.15 -4.00
CA ILE A 569 -12.95 7.53 -3.93
C ILE A 569 -12.09 6.74 -4.93
N GLN A 570 -12.28 5.42 -4.99
CA GLN A 570 -11.41 4.53 -5.77
C GLN A 570 -11.74 4.46 -7.26
N SER A 571 -12.95 4.88 -7.65
CA SER A 571 -13.31 4.99 -9.07
C SER A 571 -12.42 5.96 -9.83
N GLY A 572 -12.01 7.06 -9.19
CA GLY A 572 -11.07 8.03 -9.76
C GLY A 572 -9.67 7.43 -9.97
N PHE A 573 -9.18 6.66 -9.00
CA PHE A 573 -7.89 5.96 -9.12
C PHE A 573 -7.90 5.00 -10.32
N ALA A 574 -8.92 4.15 -10.40
CA ALA A 574 -9.08 3.20 -11.49
C ALA A 574 -9.18 3.92 -12.84
N MET A 575 -9.96 4.99 -12.93
CA MET A 575 -10.10 5.80 -14.15
C MET A 575 -8.76 6.34 -14.64
N VAL A 576 -7.94 6.94 -13.77
CA VAL A 576 -6.66 7.54 -14.19
C VAL A 576 -5.72 6.51 -14.78
N ILE A 577 -5.55 5.37 -14.10
CA ILE A 577 -4.66 4.31 -14.56
C ILE A 577 -5.19 3.67 -15.85
N LEU A 578 -6.49 3.37 -15.92
CA LEU A 578 -7.09 2.74 -17.09
C LEU A 578 -7.13 3.68 -18.29
N SER A 579 -7.33 4.98 -18.09
CA SER A 579 -7.28 5.97 -19.17
C SER A 579 -5.88 6.08 -19.77
N ALA A 580 -4.83 6.04 -18.94
CA ALA A 580 -3.45 6.01 -19.43
C ALA A 580 -3.17 4.74 -20.25
N ALA A 581 -3.67 3.58 -19.80
CA ALA A 581 -3.50 2.33 -20.53
C ALA A 581 -4.29 2.26 -21.83
N ILE A 582 -5.53 2.78 -21.87
CA ILE A 582 -6.33 2.86 -23.11
C ILE A 582 -5.60 3.72 -24.14
N LYS A 583 -5.04 4.86 -23.73
CA LYS A 583 -4.27 5.75 -24.62
C LYS A 583 -2.96 5.14 -25.12
N ALA A 584 -2.41 4.15 -24.42
CA ALA A 584 -1.21 3.44 -24.84
C ALA A 584 -1.49 2.37 -25.91
N VAL A 585 -2.76 2.05 -26.20
CA VAL A 585 -3.14 1.09 -27.24
C VAL A 585 -2.82 1.70 -28.62
N PRO A 586 -2.02 1.03 -29.47
CA PRO A 586 -1.69 1.54 -30.81
C PRO A 586 -2.93 1.80 -31.65
N THR A 587 -3.03 3.00 -32.24
CA THR A 587 -4.18 3.40 -33.06
C THR A 587 -4.33 2.53 -34.31
N GLU A 588 -3.22 2.04 -34.87
CA GLU A 588 -3.16 1.12 -36.01
C GLU A 588 -4.03 -0.14 -35.79
N LEU A 589 -4.02 -0.71 -34.59
CA LEU A 589 -4.84 -1.89 -34.26
C LEU A 589 -6.33 -1.55 -34.26
N THR A 590 -6.68 -0.36 -33.76
CA THR A 590 -8.07 0.10 -33.73
C THR A 590 -8.57 0.52 -35.10
N GLU A 591 -7.71 1.06 -35.96
CA GLU A 591 -8.02 1.41 -37.34
C GLU A 591 -8.14 0.16 -38.21
N ALA A 592 -7.21 -0.80 -38.11
CA ALA A 592 -7.29 -2.07 -38.81
C ALA A 592 -8.59 -2.82 -38.49
N ALA A 593 -8.98 -2.88 -37.22
CA ALA A 593 -10.25 -3.49 -36.82
C ALA A 593 -11.47 -2.78 -37.43
N LYS A 594 -11.43 -1.44 -37.55
CA LYS A 594 -12.48 -0.67 -38.22
C LYS A 594 -12.50 -0.92 -39.73
N MET A 595 -11.34 -1.08 -40.37
CA MET A 595 -11.23 -1.48 -41.77
C MET A 595 -11.79 -2.88 -42.02
N ASP A 596 -11.67 -3.79 -41.04
CA ASP A 596 -12.30 -5.13 -41.06
C ASP A 596 -13.81 -5.11 -40.75
N GLY A 597 -14.42 -3.93 -40.59
CA GLY A 597 -15.86 -3.76 -40.35
C GLY A 597 -16.30 -3.90 -38.89
N ALA A 598 -15.36 -3.87 -37.92
CA ALA A 598 -15.72 -3.93 -36.50
C ALA A 598 -16.38 -2.64 -36.02
N SER A 599 -17.41 -2.76 -35.18
CA SER A 599 -18.05 -1.62 -34.50
C SER A 599 -17.19 -1.09 -33.34
N GLU A 600 -17.41 0.15 -32.88
CA GLU A 600 -16.64 0.76 -31.76
C GLU A 600 -16.64 -0.11 -30.49
N SER A 601 -17.77 -0.75 -30.19
CA SER A 601 -17.88 -1.65 -29.05
C SER A 601 -17.08 -2.94 -29.26
N GLN A 602 -17.11 -3.51 -30.48
CA GLN A 602 -16.28 -4.67 -30.83
C GLN A 602 -14.79 -4.36 -30.78
N VAL A 603 -14.39 -3.18 -31.25
CA VAL A 603 -13.01 -2.68 -31.11
C VAL A 603 -12.65 -2.61 -29.63
N PHE A 604 -13.50 -2.04 -28.79
CA PHE A 604 -13.24 -1.97 -27.36
C PHE A 604 -13.08 -3.35 -26.71
N TRP A 605 -14.06 -4.26 -26.86
CA TRP A 605 -14.04 -5.55 -26.14
C TRP A 605 -13.06 -6.57 -26.73
N ARG A 606 -12.79 -6.53 -28.04
CA ARG A 606 -11.93 -7.52 -28.71
C ARG A 606 -10.50 -7.05 -28.96
N VAL A 607 -10.26 -5.74 -28.99
CA VAL A 607 -8.93 -5.17 -29.28
C VAL A 607 -8.39 -4.41 -28.07
N THR A 608 -9.12 -3.40 -27.57
CA THR A 608 -8.63 -2.52 -26.49
C THR A 608 -8.57 -3.24 -25.14
N MET A 609 -9.67 -3.86 -24.71
CA MET A 609 -9.82 -4.47 -23.38
C MET A 609 -8.80 -5.61 -23.14
N PRO A 610 -8.54 -6.54 -24.09
CA PRO A 610 -7.52 -7.57 -23.92
C PRO A 610 -6.10 -6.99 -23.80
N GLN A 611 -5.81 -5.89 -24.50
CA GLN A 611 -4.50 -5.22 -24.42
C GLN A 611 -4.28 -4.53 -23.07
N ILE A 612 -5.31 -3.91 -22.50
CA ILE A 612 -5.22 -3.27 -21.18
C ILE A 612 -5.49 -4.24 -20.01
N ALA A 613 -5.79 -5.51 -20.28
CA ALA A 613 -6.09 -6.52 -19.25
C ALA A 613 -4.99 -6.68 -18.18
N PRO A 614 -3.68 -6.60 -18.50
CA PRO A 614 -2.63 -6.58 -17.48
C PRO A 614 -2.78 -5.38 -16.53
N THR A 615 -3.10 -4.20 -17.05
CA THR A 615 -3.34 -2.98 -16.26
C THR A 615 -4.60 -3.10 -15.42
N ILE A 616 -5.71 -3.60 -15.97
CA ILE A 616 -6.93 -3.93 -15.20
C ILE A 616 -6.57 -4.87 -14.05
N GLY A 617 -5.75 -5.89 -14.31
CA GLY A 617 -5.26 -6.81 -13.31
C GLY A 617 -4.49 -6.12 -12.18
N VAL A 618 -3.63 -5.15 -12.50
CA VAL A 618 -2.91 -4.34 -11.49
C VAL A 618 -3.89 -3.53 -10.66
N VAL A 619 -4.80 -2.77 -11.29
CA VAL A 619 -5.83 -1.96 -10.60
C VAL A 619 -6.66 -2.83 -9.66
N VAL A 620 -7.18 -3.96 -10.16
CA VAL A 620 -7.97 -4.91 -9.37
C VAL A 620 -7.17 -5.41 -8.17
N THR A 621 -5.93 -5.87 -8.34
CA THR A 621 -5.12 -6.35 -7.20
C THR A 621 -4.82 -5.26 -6.18
N THR A 622 -4.55 -4.04 -6.63
CA THR A 622 -4.32 -2.89 -5.76
C THR A 622 -5.58 -2.56 -4.96
N LEU A 623 -6.75 -2.54 -5.61
CA LEU A 623 -8.03 -2.32 -4.93
C LEU A 623 -8.35 -3.43 -3.92
N ILE A 624 -8.08 -4.70 -4.24
CA ILE A 624 -8.26 -5.79 -3.26
C ILE A 624 -7.38 -5.54 -2.02
N VAL A 625 -6.10 -5.19 -2.20
CA VAL A 625 -5.21 -4.90 -1.05
C VAL A 625 -5.71 -3.70 -0.24
N THR A 626 -6.19 -2.64 -0.91
CA THR A 626 -6.76 -1.46 -0.25
C THR A 626 -8.00 -1.82 0.56
N VAL A 627 -8.91 -2.60 -0.03
CA VAL A 627 -10.18 -2.97 0.59
C VAL A 627 -9.98 -3.94 1.76
N MET A 628 -9.04 -4.88 1.67
CA MET A 628 -8.74 -5.81 2.75
C MET A 628 -8.35 -5.08 4.05
N LYS A 629 -7.71 -3.91 3.92
CA LYS A 629 -7.27 -3.08 5.05
C LYS A 629 -8.26 -1.97 5.42
N VAL A 630 -9.50 -2.04 4.93
CA VAL A 630 -10.50 -1.01 5.23
C VAL A 630 -10.77 -0.97 6.73
N PHE A 631 -10.56 0.19 7.32
CA PHE A 631 -10.73 0.45 8.75
C PHE A 631 -11.41 1.79 8.96
N ASP A 632 -10.84 2.83 8.37
CA ASP A 632 -11.21 4.23 8.59
C ASP A 632 -12.71 4.48 8.38
N ILE A 633 -13.25 4.06 7.24
CA ILE A 633 -14.65 4.30 6.87
C ILE A 633 -15.59 3.61 7.87
N VAL A 634 -15.32 2.35 8.20
CA VAL A 634 -16.15 1.57 9.14
C VAL A 634 -16.08 2.16 10.53
N LYS A 635 -14.88 2.51 11.01
CA LYS A 635 -14.68 3.02 12.37
C LYS A 635 -15.46 4.32 12.62
N VAL A 636 -15.47 5.25 11.66
CA VAL A 636 -16.07 6.59 11.85
C VAL A 636 -17.56 6.67 11.53
N THR A 637 -18.08 5.73 10.75
CA THR A 637 -19.50 5.70 10.36
C THR A 637 -20.34 4.87 11.33
N THR A 638 -19.96 3.61 11.56
CA THR A 638 -20.74 2.65 12.38
C THR A 638 -19.95 2.06 13.53
N SER A 639 -18.63 2.25 13.58
CA SER A 639 -17.72 1.56 14.51
C SER A 639 -17.79 0.02 14.46
N GLY A 640 -18.36 -0.55 13.39
CA GLY A 640 -18.57 -1.99 13.23
C GLY A 640 -19.93 -2.50 13.68
N ASP A 641 -20.82 -1.64 14.17
CA ASP A 641 -22.18 -2.01 14.58
C ASP A 641 -23.07 -2.39 13.38
N PHE A 642 -24.25 -2.93 13.67
CA PHE A 642 -25.25 -3.32 12.66
C PHE A 642 -24.73 -4.35 11.64
N ASP A 643 -23.90 -5.30 12.06
CA ASP A 643 -23.27 -6.29 11.17
C ASP A 643 -22.39 -5.68 10.05
N THR A 644 -21.79 -4.50 10.29
CA THR A 644 -20.87 -3.86 9.34
C THR A 644 -19.39 -4.04 9.71
N GLN A 645 -19.11 -4.90 10.69
CA GLN A 645 -17.77 -5.16 11.20
C GLN A 645 -16.82 -5.69 10.12
N VAL A 646 -15.57 -5.21 10.12
CA VAL A 646 -14.48 -5.61 9.20
C VAL A 646 -13.24 -6.00 10.00
N VAL A 647 -12.40 -6.88 9.45
CA VAL A 647 -11.30 -7.53 10.19
C VAL A 647 -10.35 -6.51 10.81
N ALA A 648 -10.01 -5.44 10.08
CA ALA A 648 -9.12 -4.39 10.60
C ALA A 648 -9.76 -3.58 11.73
N ASN A 649 -11.07 -3.34 11.70
CA ASN A 649 -11.80 -2.65 12.77
C ASN A 649 -11.99 -3.54 14.00
N GLU A 650 -12.22 -4.83 13.79
CA GLU A 650 -12.27 -5.81 14.88
C GLU A 650 -10.89 -5.92 15.55
N MET A 651 -9.81 -6.10 14.77
CA MET A 651 -8.42 -6.10 15.25
C MET A 651 -8.14 -4.89 16.15
N PHE A 652 -8.49 -3.68 15.67
CA PHE A 652 -8.31 -2.45 16.44
C PHE A 652 -9.15 -2.43 17.72
N THR A 653 -10.41 -2.83 17.64
CA THR A 653 -11.34 -2.82 18.79
C THR A 653 -10.94 -3.85 19.85
N ARG A 654 -10.49 -5.04 19.45
CA ARG A 654 -10.00 -6.07 20.38
C ARG A 654 -8.70 -5.64 21.05
N ALA A 655 -7.69 -5.24 20.27
CA ALA A 655 -6.39 -4.85 20.81
C ALA A 655 -6.47 -3.60 21.69
N PHE A 656 -7.02 -2.50 21.15
CA PHE A 656 -6.94 -1.19 21.81
C PHE A 656 -8.22 -0.79 22.56
N GLY A 657 -9.37 -1.34 22.20
CA GLY A 657 -10.64 -1.05 22.87
C GLY A 657 -10.94 -1.98 24.05
N GLN A 658 -10.48 -3.24 23.97
CA GLN A 658 -10.76 -4.28 24.96
C GLN A 658 -9.50 -4.81 25.65
N SER A 659 -8.31 -4.28 25.31
CA SER A 659 -7.02 -4.74 25.83
C SER A 659 -6.76 -6.23 25.62
N LYS A 660 -7.28 -6.79 24.51
CA LYS A 660 -7.06 -8.18 24.10
C LYS A 660 -5.96 -8.24 23.05
N ASP A 661 -4.72 -8.11 23.50
CA ASP A 661 -3.55 -8.01 22.63
C ASP A 661 -3.33 -9.29 21.83
N GLY A 662 -3.48 -10.46 22.47
CA GLY A 662 -3.32 -11.76 21.82
C GLY A 662 -4.32 -11.99 20.69
N LEU A 663 -5.62 -11.81 20.97
CA LEU A 663 -6.68 -11.95 19.97
C LEU A 663 -6.57 -10.89 18.87
N GLY A 664 -6.26 -9.64 19.22
CA GLY A 664 -6.02 -8.57 18.26
C GLY A 664 -4.85 -8.89 17.32
N ALA A 665 -3.74 -9.40 17.86
CA ALA A 665 -2.60 -9.84 17.06
C ALA A 665 -2.96 -11.03 16.15
N ALA A 666 -3.78 -11.98 16.61
CA ALA A 666 -4.24 -13.10 15.79
C ALA A 666 -5.09 -12.63 14.59
N LEU A 667 -6.00 -11.68 14.79
CA LEU A 667 -6.76 -11.05 13.69
C LEU A 667 -5.84 -10.33 12.69
N ALA A 668 -4.78 -9.66 13.17
CA ALA A 668 -3.77 -9.04 12.31
C ALA A 668 -3.04 -10.07 11.44
N VAL A 669 -2.68 -11.22 12.00
CA VAL A 669 -2.04 -12.33 11.27
C VAL A 669 -3.01 -12.93 10.24
N VAL A 670 -4.27 -13.17 10.61
CA VAL A 670 -5.30 -13.64 9.66
C VAL A 670 -5.43 -12.68 8.47
N LEU A 671 -5.47 -11.37 8.73
CA LEU A 671 -5.53 -10.36 7.69
C LEU A 671 -4.27 -10.38 6.81
N PHE A 672 -3.09 -10.50 7.40
CA PHE A 672 -1.82 -10.59 6.67
C PHE A 672 -1.80 -11.82 5.74
N VAL A 673 -2.14 -12.99 6.27
CA VAL A 673 -2.18 -14.26 5.51
C VAL A 673 -3.18 -14.16 4.37
N ALA A 674 -4.34 -13.55 4.59
CA ALA A 674 -5.36 -13.36 3.55
C ALA A 674 -4.88 -12.44 2.40
N ILE A 675 -3.90 -11.56 2.63
CA ILE A 675 -3.34 -10.67 1.61
C ILE A 675 -2.23 -11.35 0.78
N ILE A 676 -1.55 -12.38 1.31
CA ILE A 676 -0.41 -13.05 0.65
C ILE A 676 -0.74 -13.52 -0.78
N PRO A 677 -1.87 -14.21 -1.06
CA PRO A 677 -2.18 -14.66 -2.41
C PRO A 677 -2.28 -13.50 -3.42
N VAL A 678 -2.86 -12.38 -2.99
CA VAL A 678 -3.03 -11.19 -3.83
C VAL A 678 -1.68 -10.55 -4.12
N MET A 679 -0.82 -10.41 -3.11
CA MET A 679 0.55 -9.90 -3.28
C MET A 679 1.38 -10.79 -4.19
N TYR A 680 1.28 -12.12 -4.02
CA TYR A 680 1.99 -13.08 -4.85
C TYR A 680 1.59 -12.96 -6.33
N LEU A 681 0.29 -12.88 -6.61
CA LEU A 681 -0.22 -12.67 -7.97
C LEU A 681 0.24 -11.33 -8.55
N ASN A 682 0.26 -10.27 -7.74
CA ASN A 682 0.74 -8.95 -8.15
C ASN A 682 2.24 -8.97 -8.51
N ILE A 683 3.09 -9.57 -7.66
CA ILE A 683 4.54 -9.69 -7.89
C ILE A 683 4.82 -10.51 -9.16
N ARG A 684 4.16 -11.66 -9.33
CA ARG A 684 4.32 -12.49 -10.53
C ARG A 684 3.96 -11.75 -11.81
N ARG A 685 2.92 -10.90 -11.78
CA ARG A 685 2.53 -10.07 -12.94
C ARG A 685 3.60 -9.04 -13.29
N MET A 686 4.16 -8.34 -12.29
CA MET A 686 5.24 -7.37 -12.53
C MET A 686 6.50 -8.02 -13.12
N GLN A 687 6.83 -9.24 -12.70
CA GLN A 687 7.98 -9.97 -13.25
C GLN A 687 7.77 -10.37 -14.71
N ARG A 688 6.55 -10.76 -15.10
CA ARG A 688 6.23 -11.12 -16.49
C ARG A 688 6.19 -9.93 -17.44
N ALA A 689 5.88 -8.72 -16.97
CA ALA A 689 5.85 -7.52 -17.79
C ALA A 689 7.24 -6.94 -18.14
N ARG A 690 8.32 -7.46 -17.52
CA ARG A 690 9.72 -7.06 -17.80
C ARG A 690 10.42 -7.96 -18.82
N ILE A 691 9.76 -9.02 -19.26
CA ILE A 691 10.18 -9.91 -20.35
C ILE A 691 9.29 -9.59 -21.53
#